data_AF-A0A7C7DVL4-F1
#
_entry.id   AF-A0A7C7DVL4-F1
#
_cell.length_a   1.000
_cell.length_b   1.000
_cell.length_c   1.000
_cell.angle_alpha   90.00
_cell.angle_beta   90.00
_cell.angle_gamma   90.00
#
_symmetry.space_group_name_H-M   'P 1'
#
loop_
_entity.id
_entity.type
_entity.pdbx_description
1 polymer ?
#
loop_
_entity_poly.entity_id
_entity_poly.type
_entity_poly.pdbx_seq_one_letter_code
_entity_poly.pdbx_strand_id
1 'polypeptide(L)'
;MGGAQLDIILTHERTDFDALASLLGASLLFPEAIPVLPHQMNRNVRDFLALYKNHFRFVAPDDLPRGKVRRAILVDTRAANSPKGTQPDTEYIVIDHHIALAENNLMSEARKVLPQAHELWCGATGANTTLLVEKLIEHAIEVTPVEATLLALGIYEDTGNLTYASTTSRDAAALAWLLEPARGVNLSEVNEFLHHPVTEEQRRLLQVLMDACEFLEIEGHSIVIAMARAPGFSDELSTLAARLRDFHEPDALFLIVDLGDMVQVVARSTTDAIDVGKVAQALGGGGHNRAAAAHMRDVRLETVRMRIEQLVRTHARVALTVGQIMSAGRPHMLHPDMSMSEADTLMRRLGHEGFPVVATDAHGRETLVGVLTRREVDKTIGHGMGDQPVRRFMRAGQYTVRPSDSITVLRRRMIESNWGQIPVVDESGAIIGIVTRTDLIKLWDEATLPGRRAGELAARLRRALSPVQLHLLALIGREVDAMHYDVYVVGGFVRDLMLDIVSQRALTLDVDIVIEGDAIAFARRMQAKYGGRIVEHKRFGTAKWLLDRPDAPVHTDALLAGLEGADPAGLPPHLDFVTARTEFYSAPTVLPTVQQSSIKLDLHRRDFTINTLALCLNPDRWGELLDAWGGLADLRAGLVRVLHSLSFVDDPTRILRAVRYEQRFDFVIEPRTLELLSDALELLDRVTPARIRHELERILQEATPEKALQRLDALGVLHQIHPSLHMTSTMAQQFADLRARRAASDADPHLVAAPIERLYLAIIAFPLEAAATRAVQERLGLRSETQHLLHDMSILRRYLDRLGDPAARPSEIVQIFDQVTPVGLALLPVLCHAPVVLDHLQRYQAVWRRIQPELTGDDLRRMGIARGAIYRNILHALRMGRLDGEIHSRAQEEAIAKAMTALT
;
A
#
# COMPACT_ATOMS: atom_id res chain seq x y z
N MET A 1 56.91 41.45 -5.75
CA MET A 1 56.84 40.16 -6.46
C MET A 1 55.73 39.36 -5.79
N GLY A 2 54.57 39.22 -6.44
CA GLY A 2 53.42 38.51 -5.88
C GLY A 2 53.74 37.02 -5.74
N GLY A 3 53.59 36.47 -4.53
CA GLY A 3 53.76 35.03 -4.32
C GLY A 3 52.69 34.26 -5.09
N ALA A 4 53.09 33.19 -5.79
CA ALA A 4 52.16 32.35 -6.55
C ALA A 4 51.03 31.84 -5.64
N GLN A 5 49.79 32.02 -6.09
CA GLN A 5 48.60 31.44 -5.50
C GLN A 5 48.38 30.05 -6.10
N LEU A 6 48.08 29.07 -5.25
CA LEU A 6 47.96 27.65 -5.62
C LEU A 6 46.55 27.14 -5.33
N ASP A 7 46.02 26.31 -6.22
CA ASP A 7 44.85 25.47 -5.96
C ASP A 7 45.33 24.03 -5.76
N ILE A 8 44.83 23.35 -4.73
CA ILE A 8 45.28 21.99 -4.37
C ILE A 8 44.09 21.07 -4.14
N ILE A 9 44.28 19.77 -4.38
CA ILE A 9 43.30 18.71 -4.12
C ILE A 9 43.90 17.74 -3.10
N LEU A 10 43.11 17.40 -2.07
CA LEU A 10 43.56 16.64 -0.90
C LEU A 10 42.53 15.58 -0.52
N THR A 11 43.01 14.49 0.06
CA THR A 11 42.19 13.43 0.65
C THR A 11 42.74 13.01 2.04
N HIS A 12 42.17 12.01 2.68
CA HIS A 12 42.59 11.52 4.00
C HIS A 12 43.90 10.71 3.95
N GLU A 13 44.60 10.59 5.09
CA GLU A 13 45.91 9.89 5.20
C GLU A 13 45.81 8.34 5.19
N ARG A 14 44.64 7.75 4.96
CA ARG A 14 44.49 6.28 4.84
C ARG A 14 43.90 5.92 3.49
N THR A 15 44.42 6.56 2.44
CA THR A 15 43.87 6.49 1.09
C THR A 15 43.77 5.06 0.59
N ASP A 16 42.53 4.68 0.31
CA ASP A 16 42.11 3.54 -0.50
C ASP A 16 41.90 3.97 -1.97
N PHE A 17 41.41 3.08 -2.82
CA PHE A 17 41.15 3.41 -4.21
C PHE A 17 40.01 4.42 -4.38
N ASP A 18 39.00 4.48 -3.51
CA ASP A 18 37.94 5.50 -3.63
C ASP A 18 38.52 6.91 -3.41
N ALA A 19 39.35 7.08 -2.39
CA ALA A 19 40.06 8.32 -2.14
C ALA A 19 41.05 8.69 -3.27
N LEU A 20 41.83 7.72 -3.78
CA LEU A 20 42.78 7.97 -4.86
C LEU A 20 42.07 8.28 -6.20
N ALA A 21 41.02 7.53 -6.52
CA ALA A 21 40.18 7.77 -7.69
C ALA A 21 39.45 9.11 -7.58
N SER A 22 39.05 9.50 -6.37
CA SER A 22 38.46 10.80 -6.12
C SER A 22 39.46 11.94 -6.34
N LEU A 23 40.73 11.77 -5.94
CA LEU A 23 41.81 12.71 -6.28
C LEU A 23 41.96 12.87 -7.79
N LEU A 24 41.92 11.76 -8.54
CA LEU A 24 41.96 11.79 -10.00
C LEU A 24 40.75 12.53 -10.58
N GLY A 25 39.54 12.13 -10.21
CA GLY A 25 38.29 12.70 -10.75
C GLY A 25 38.20 14.21 -10.53
N ALA A 26 38.58 14.68 -9.34
CA ALA A 26 38.66 16.11 -9.07
C ALA A 26 39.77 16.80 -9.89
N SER A 27 40.93 16.17 -10.11
CA SER A 27 42.00 16.77 -10.94
C SER A 27 41.62 16.93 -12.41
N LEU A 28 40.69 16.11 -12.90
CA LEU A 28 40.14 16.21 -14.25
C LEU A 28 39.11 17.35 -14.35
N LEU A 29 38.28 17.53 -13.32
CA LEU A 29 37.30 18.64 -13.24
C LEU A 29 37.97 20.00 -13.00
N PHE A 30 39.06 20.02 -12.23
CA PHE A 30 39.81 21.21 -11.85
C PHE A 30 41.25 21.13 -12.39
N PRO A 31 41.48 21.33 -13.69
CA PRO A 31 42.77 21.08 -14.33
C PRO A 31 43.92 21.96 -13.83
N GLU A 32 43.61 23.11 -13.24
CA GLU A 32 44.56 24.06 -12.64
C GLU A 32 44.93 23.72 -11.17
N ALA A 33 44.22 22.79 -10.55
CA ALA A 33 44.48 22.37 -9.16
C ALA A 33 45.47 21.20 -9.12
N ILE A 34 46.39 21.24 -8.15
CA ILE A 34 47.45 20.24 -7.99
C ILE A 34 46.95 19.11 -7.08
N PRO A 35 46.79 17.86 -7.57
CA PRO A 35 46.40 16.74 -6.72
C PRO A 35 47.60 16.22 -5.92
N VAL A 36 47.51 16.32 -4.60
CA VAL A 36 48.60 15.99 -3.69
C VAL A 36 48.35 14.61 -3.08
N LEU A 37 49.32 13.71 -3.21
CA LEU A 37 49.25 12.39 -2.57
C LEU A 37 49.40 12.52 -1.05
N PRO A 38 48.78 11.64 -0.26
CA PRO A 38 49.00 11.60 1.19
C PRO A 38 50.34 10.95 1.55
N HIS A 39 50.76 11.09 2.81
CA HIS A 39 51.99 10.46 3.30
C HIS A 39 51.79 8.97 3.55
N GLN A 40 50.58 8.58 3.95
CA GLN A 40 50.19 7.20 4.20
C GLN A 40 49.10 6.77 3.20
N MET A 41 49.29 5.59 2.60
CA MET A 41 48.39 5.01 1.60
C MET A 41 48.30 3.50 1.84
N ASN A 42 47.14 2.92 1.55
CA ASN A 42 46.95 1.48 1.62
C ASN A 42 47.94 0.77 0.68
N ARG A 43 48.30 -0.47 1.02
CA ARG A 43 49.32 -1.21 0.27
C ARG A 43 48.94 -1.38 -1.20
N ASN A 44 47.68 -1.70 -1.46
CA ASN A 44 47.12 -1.87 -2.80
C ASN A 44 47.26 -0.63 -3.68
N VAL A 45 46.96 0.53 -3.11
CA VAL A 45 47.13 1.83 -3.75
C VAL A 45 48.59 2.12 -4.04
N ARG A 46 49.50 1.80 -3.10
CA ARG A 46 50.95 1.97 -3.31
C ARG A 46 51.49 1.07 -4.42
N ASP A 47 51.05 -0.19 -4.46
CA ASP A 47 51.46 -1.16 -5.47
C ASP A 47 50.95 -0.73 -6.86
N PHE A 48 49.70 -0.24 -6.95
CA PHE A 48 49.14 0.33 -8.17
C PHE A 48 49.93 1.57 -8.63
N LEU A 49 50.19 2.53 -7.74
CA LEU A 49 50.95 3.73 -8.08
C LEU A 49 52.40 3.40 -8.47
N ALA A 50 53.04 2.38 -7.90
CA ALA A 50 54.39 1.98 -8.30
C ALA A 50 54.47 1.62 -9.80
N LEU A 51 53.39 1.08 -10.36
CA LEU A 51 53.29 0.68 -11.76
C LEU A 51 52.76 1.81 -12.66
N TYR A 52 51.76 2.55 -12.18
CA TYR A 52 50.98 3.47 -13.02
C TYR A 52 51.18 4.96 -12.74
N LYS A 53 51.96 5.36 -11.73
CA LYS A 53 52.10 6.77 -11.28
C LYS A 53 52.38 7.77 -12.42
N ASN A 54 53.18 7.39 -13.42
CA ASN A 54 53.53 8.28 -14.54
C ASN A 54 52.34 8.65 -15.45
N HIS A 55 51.20 7.98 -15.32
CA HIS A 55 49.97 8.29 -16.06
C HIS A 55 49.13 9.36 -15.37
N PHE A 56 49.47 9.75 -14.13
CA PHE A 56 48.69 10.70 -13.33
C PHE A 56 49.49 11.96 -13.01
N ARG A 57 48.79 13.08 -12.82
CA ARG A 57 49.39 14.39 -12.44
C ARG A 57 49.62 14.52 -10.92
N PHE A 58 49.76 13.40 -10.23
CA PHE A 58 49.90 13.36 -8.78
C PHE A 58 51.25 13.89 -8.32
N VAL A 59 51.25 14.76 -7.31
CA VAL A 59 52.45 15.36 -6.72
C VAL A 59 52.62 14.84 -5.29
N ALA A 60 53.85 14.47 -4.92
CA ALA A 60 54.16 14.08 -3.55
C ALA A 60 54.14 15.32 -2.62
N PRO A 61 53.80 15.19 -1.33
CA PRO A 61 53.79 16.32 -0.40
C PRO A 61 55.08 17.15 -0.38
N ASP A 62 56.23 16.48 -0.51
CA ASP A 62 57.56 17.11 -0.48
C ASP A 62 57.89 17.89 -1.77
N ASP A 63 57.23 17.56 -2.88
CA ASP A 63 57.42 18.17 -4.20
C ASP A 63 56.43 19.32 -4.46
N LEU A 64 55.55 19.62 -3.50
CA LEU A 64 54.54 20.68 -3.64
C LEU A 64 55.22 22.07 -3.73
N PRO A 65 54.91 22.89 -4.75
CA PRO A 65 55.48 24.23 -4.87
C PRO A 65 55.19 25.09 -3.62
N ARG A 66 56.18 25.86 -3.17
CA ARG A 66 55.99 26.82 -2.07
C ARG A 66 55.18 28.02 -2.56
N GLY A 67 53.98 28.21 -2.02
CA GLY A 67 53.08 29.30 -2.38
C GLY A 67 51.96 29.48 -1.35
N LYS A 68 51.09 30.45 -1.58
CA LYS A 68 49.86 30.62 -0.77
C LYS A 68 48.75 29.79 -1.39
N VAL A 69 48.05 29.01 -0.59
CA VAL A 69 46.89 28.25 -1.09
C VAL A 69 45.70 29.21 -1.21
N ARG A 70 45.18 29.39 -2.43
CA ARG A 70 43.95 30.16 -2.67
C ARG A 70 42.73 29.28 -2.43
N ARG A 71 42.74 28.05 -2.95
CA ARG A 71 41.62 27.12 -2.85
C ARG A 71 42.09 25.69 -2.57
N ALA A 72 41.40 25.00 -1.68
CA ALA A 72 41.63 23.62 -1.31
C ALA A 72 40.37 22.78 -1.58
N ILE A 73 40.50 21.75 -2.41
CA ILE A 73 39.44 20.82 -2.77
C ILE A 73 39.65 19.54 -1.96
N LEU A 74 38.74 19.25 -1.03
CA LEU A 74 38.78 18.09 -0.16
C LEU A 74 37.88 17.01 -0.75
N VAL A 75 38.45 15.85 -1.05
CA VAL A 75 37.72 14.70 -1.62
C VAL A 75 37.79 13.51 -0.68
N ASP A 76 36.66 12.85 -0.48
CA ASP A 76 36.53 11.65 0.35
C ASP A 76 37.13 11.83 1.76
N THR A 77 36.91 13.01 2.36
CA THR A 77 37.45 13.30 3.69
C THR A 77 36.65 14.32 4.46
N ARG A 78 36.47 14.04 5.75
CA ARG A 78 35.76 14.89 6.72
C ARG A 78 36.69 15.75 7.57
N ALA A 79 38.02 15.64 7.41
CA ALA A 79 39.00 16.36 8.22
C ALA A 79 40.00 17.13 7.36
N ALA A 80 40.02 18.45 7.50
CA ALA A 80 41.03 19.29 6.88
C ALA A 80 42.39 19.05 7.57
N ASN A 81 43.21 18.18 7.01
CA ASN A 81 44.65 18.19 7.29
C ASN A 81 45.20 19.48 6.71
N SER A 82 45.25 20.55 7.50
CA SER A 82 45.69 21.88 7.05
C SER A 82 47.10 21.79 6.42
N PRO A 83 47.23 21.86 5.09
CA PRO A 83 48.53 21.82 4.44
C PRO A 83 49.34 23.05 4.81
N LYS A 84 50.67 22.94 4.75
CA LYS A 84 51.56 24.10 4.88
C LYS A 84 51.23 25.12 3.77
N GLY A 85 50.70 26.29 4.12
CA GLY A 85 50.38 27.36 3.18
C GLY A 85 48.91 27.81 3.16
N THR A 86 48.02 27.16 3.93
CA THR A 86 46.64 27.64 4.12
C THR A 86 46.58 28.90 4.98
N GLN A 87 45.76 29.84 4.53
CA GLN A 87 45.49 31.11 5.19
C GLN A 87 44.00 31.18 5.58
N PRO A 88 43.59 32.10 6.48
CA PRO A 88 42.19 32.24 6.90
C PRO A 88 41.20 32.50 5.75
N ASP A 89 41.68 33.04 4.62
CA ASP A 89 40.93 33.35 3.40
C ASP A 89 40.97 32.23 2.34
N THR A 90 41.49 31.04 2.67
CA THR A 90 41.50 29.89 1.74
C THR A 90 40.08 29.41 1.49
N GLU A 91 39.69 29.30 0.22
CA GLU A 91 38.40 28.74 -0.20
C GLU A 91 38.42 27.21 -0.09
N TYR A 92 37.40 26.60 0.50
CA TYR A 92 37.28 25.15 0.61
C TYR A 92 36.11 24.62 -0.22
N ILE A 93 36.37 23.65 -1.10
CA ILE A 93 35.34 22.84 -1.76
C ILE A 93 35.39 21.45 -1.14
N VAL A 94 34.26 20.93 -0.67
CA VAL A 94 34.19 19.59 -0.04
C VAL A 94 33.35 18.68 -0.93
N ILE A 95 33.89 17.51 -1.29
CA ILE A 95 33.23 16.49 -2.10
C ILE A 95 33.24 15.19 -1.28
N ASP A 96 32.07 14.81 -0.77
CA ASP A 96 31.89 13.64 0.12
C ASP A 96 30.49 13.02 -0.09
N HIS A 97 30.41 11.70 -0.22
CA HIS A 97 29.17 10.94 -0.41
C HIS A 97 28.32 10.75 0.87
N HIS A 98 28.78 11.20 2.04
CA HIS A 98 28.08 11.02 3.30
C HIS A 98 27.07 12.14 3.61
N ILE A 99 25.77 11.80 3.54
CA ILE A 99 24.60 12.70 3.72
C ILE A 99 24.56 13.44 5.08
N ALA A 100 25.31 12.98 6.09
CA ALA A 100 25.31 13.58 7.43
C ALA A 100 25.72 15.08 7.47
N LEU A 101 26.28 15.61 6.38
CA LEU A 101 26.62 17.03 6.21
C LEU A 101 25.40 17.93 5.87
N ALA A 102 24.34 17.40 5.26
CA ALA A 102 23.25 18.22 4.71
C ALA A 102 22.08 18.47 5.70
N GLU A 103 21.79 17.52 6.60
CA GLU A 103 20.55 17.57 7.39
C GLU A 103 20.74 17.79 8.89
N ASN A 104 21.96 17.71 9.42
CA ASN A 104 22.16 17.86 10.87
C ASN A 104 23.43 18.64 11.21
N ASN A 105 23.24 19.90 11.59
CA ASN A 105 24.09 20.61 12.56
C ASN A 105 24.07 19.91 13.94
N LEU A 106 24.19 18.58 14.01
CA LEU A 106 24.32 17.84 15.25
C LEU A 106 25.78 17.89 15.67
N MET A 107 26.05 18.84 16.56
CA MET A 107 27.21 18.84 17.43
C MET A 107 27.25 17.56 18.27
N SER A 108 27.86 16.50 17.75
CA SER A 108 28.37 15.42 18.59
C SER A 108 29.59 14.77 17.94
N GLU A 109 30.71 15.48 17.98
CA GLU A 109 32.04 14.92 18.29
C GLU A 109 33.05 16.07 18.31
N ALA A 110 33.90 16.11 19.34
CA ALA A 110 34.95 17.11 19.51
C ALA A 110 36.13 16.84 18.54
N ARG A 111 35.88 16.91 17.23
CA ARG A 111 36.91 16.88 16.18
C ARG A 111 36.77 18.14 15.33
N LYS A 112 37.91 18.77 15.06
CA LYS A 112 38.07 20.13 14.51
C LYS A 112 37.00 20.48 13.48
N VAL A 113 36.23 21.54 13.78
CA VAL A 113 35.26 22.18 12.88
C VAL A 113 35.92 22.37 11.51
N LEU A 114 35.32 21.77 10.46
CA LEU A 114 35.70 22.05 9.08
C LEU A 114 35.65 23.57 8.86
N PRO A 115 36.65 24.19 8.21
CA PRO A 115 36.52 25.58 7.80
C PRO A 115 35.25 25.74 6.95
N GLN A 116 34.57 26.89 7.05
CA GLN A 116 33.30 27.15 6.37
C GLN A 116 33.46 26.86 4.87
N ALA A 117 32.88 25.76 4.39
CA ALA A 117 33.03 25.35 2.99
C ALA A 117 32.37 26.38 2.08
N HIS A 118 33.11 26.82 1.05
CA HIS A 118 32.58 27.71 0.02
C HIS A 118 31.59 26.97 -0.88
N GLU A 119 31.82 25.67 -1.10
CA GLU A 119 30.96 24.80 -1.89
C GLU A 119 30.99 23.36 -1.34
N LEU A 120 29.85 22.69 -1.32
CA LEU A 120 29.68 21.30 -0.85
C LEU A 120 29.00 20.47 -1.93
N TRP A 121 29.68 19.42 -2.40
CA TRP A 121 29.12 18.41 -3.29
C TRP A 121 28.90 17.13 -2.49
N CYS A 122 27.65 16.81 -2.23
CA CYS A 122 27.27 15.59 -1.54
C CYS A 122 26.09 14.91 -2.23
N GLY A 123 26.03 13.59 -2.14
CA GLY A 123 24.92 12.80 -2.67
C GLY A 123 24.93 11.39 -2.11
N ALA A 124 23.75 10.78 -2.01
CA ALA A 124 23.62 9.39 -1.62
C ALA A 124 24.19 8.49 -2.74
N THR A 125 25.45 8.09 -2.61
CA THR A 125 26.14 7.13 -3.50
C THR A 125 26.94 6.13 -2.67
N GLY A 126 27.24 4.97 -3.24
CA GLY A 126 28.03 3.92 -2.59
C GLY A 126 29.52 4.26 -2.51
N ALA A 127 30.03 5.06 -3.46
CA ALA A 127 31.41 5.56 -3.50
C ALA A 127 31.44 7.07 -3.77
N ASN A 128 32.45 7.80 -3.27
CA ASN A 128 32.65 9.21 -3.58
C ASN A 128 33.08 9.41 -5.04
N THR A 129 33.83 8.46 -5.59
CA THR A 129 34.22 8.43 -7.02
C THR A 129 33.00 8.51 -7.94
N THR A 130 31.87 7.91 -7.56
CA THR A 130 30.62 7.97 -8.34
C THR A 130 30.16 9.41 -8.58
N LEU A 131 30.23 10.28 -7.57
CA LEU A 131 29.86 11.69 -7.70
C LEU A 131 30.74 12.42 -8.72
N LEU A 132 32.04 12.12 -8.71
CA LEU A 132 32.99 12.74 -9.62
C LEU A 132 32.81 12.22 -11.05
N VAL A 133 32.56 10.92 -11.24
CA VAL A 133 32.28 10.34 -12.57
C VAL A 133 31.02 10.95 -13.17
N GLU A 134 29.96 11.14 -12.39
CA GLU A 134 28.75 11.84 -12.86
C GLU A 134 29.08 13.27 -13.33
N LYS A 135 29.94 13.99 -12.60
CA LYS A 135 30.40 15.32 -13.02
C LYS A 135 31.26 15.28 -14.28
N LEU A 136 32.11 14.26 -14.46
CA LEU A 136 32.86 14.08 -15.71
C LEU A 136 31.91 13.86 -16.89
N ILE A 137 30.85 13.06 -16.70
CA ILE A 137 29.81 12.82 -17.71
C ILE A 137 29.08 14.13 -18.03
N GLU A 138 28.63 14.88 -17.02
CA GLU A 138 27.94 16.17 -17.19
C GLU A 138 28.80 17.19 -17.98
N HIS A 139 30.11 17.21 -17.75
CA HIS A 139 31.04 18.14 -18.41
C HIS A 139 31.65 17.59 -19.70
N ALA A 140 31.24 16.40 -20.15
CA ALA A 140 31.77 15.70 -21.32
C ALA A 140 33.31 15.59 -21.32
N ILE A 141 33.90 15.28 -20.15
CA ILE A 141 35.34 15.08 -20.00
C ILE A 141 35.68 13.62 -20.32
N GLU A 142 36.55 13.43 -21.33
CA GLU A 142 37.05 12.10 -21.69
C GLU A 142 38.16 11.63 -20.74
N VAL A 143 38.23 10.32 -20.54
CA VAL A 143 39.22 9.66 -19.68
C VAL A 143 40.02 8.65 -20.47
N THR A 144 41.30 8.51 -20.15
CA THR A 144 42.16 7.47 -20.71
C THR A 144 41.85 6.09 -20.10
N PRO A 145 42.27 4.98 -20.73
CA PRO A 145 42.06 3.64 -20.18
C PRO A 145 42.59 3.42 -18.76
N VAL A 146 43.74 4.01 -18.43
CA VAL A 146 44.34 3.89 -17.10
C VAL A 146 43.57 4.73 -16.07
N GLU A 147 43.11 5.92 -16.46
CA GLU A 147 42.25 6.77 -15.62
C GLU A 147 40.89 6.13 -15.37
N ALA A 148 40.26 5.60 -16.41
CA ALA A 148 39.00 4.87 -16.31
C ALA A 148 39.13 3.63 -15.40
N THR A 149 40.25 2.92 -15.49
CA THR A 149 40.54 1.75 -14.63
C THR A 149 40.68 2.16 -13.17
N LEU A 150 41.36 3.27 -12.86
CA LEU A 150 41.46 3.78 -11.49
C LEU A 150 40.09 4.25 -10.96
N LEU A 151 39.28 4.94 -11.78
CA LEU A 151 37.92 5.34 -11.39
C LEU A 151 37.03 4.11 -11.12
N ALA A 152 37.16 3.06 -11.93
CA ALA A 152 36.44 1.81 -11.70
C ALA A 152 36.89 1.10 -10.42
N LEU A 153 38.19 1.08 -10.13
CA LEU A 153 38.74 0.55 -8.87
C LEU A 153 38.14 1.23 -7.65
N GLY A 154 38.01 2.56 -7.66
CA GLY A 154 37.40 3.32 -6.55
C GLY A 154 35.95 2.93 -6.31
N ILE A 155 35.13 2.84 -7.36
CA ILE A 155 33.73 2.43 -7.22
C ILE A 155 33.62 0.98 -6.77
N TYR A 156 34.40 0.06 -7.36
CA TYR A 156 34.32 -1.36 -7.00
C TYR A 156 34.78 -1.66 -5.58
N GLU A 157 35.79 -0.96 -5.06
CA GLU A 157 36.27 -1.15 -3.69
C GLU A 157 35.20 -0.78 -2.67
N ASP A 158 34.61 0.42 -2.79
CA ASP A 158 33.69 0.94 -1.76
C ASP A 158 32.26 0.41 -1.87
N THR A 159 31.87 -0.09 -3.05
CA THR A 159 30.60 -0.81 -3.26
C THR A 159 30.72 -2.33 -3.04
N GLY A 160 31.93 -2.83 -2.78
CA GLY A 160 32.19 -4.26 -2.63
C GLY A 160 31.74 -5.04 -3.86
N ASN A 161 32.18 -4.65 -5.05
CA ASN A 161 31.71 -5.21 -6.32
C ASN A 161 30.18 -5.10 -6.50
N LEU A 162 29.61 -3.95 -6.12
CA LEU A 162 28.16 -3.68 -6.14
C LEU A 162 27.30 -4.57 -5.21
N THR A 163 27.92 -5.25 -4.25
CA THR A 163 27.20 -6.16 -3.33
C THR A 163 26.89 -5.54 -1.98
N TYR A 164 27.52 -4.42 -1.63
CA TYR A 164 27.26 -3.74 -0.36
C TYR A 164 25.92 -3.03 -0.37
N ALA A 165 25.23 -2.99 0.78
CA ALA A 165 23.91 -2.36 0.90
C ALA A 165 23.91 -0.84 0.72
N SER A 166 25.08 -0.19 0.86
CA SER A 166 25.28 1.24 0.54
C SER A 166 25.31 1.50 -0.97
N THR A 167 25.47 0.48 -1.80
CA THR A 167 25.51 0.60 -3.26
C THR A 167 24.18 1.11 -3.80
N THR A 168 24.24 2.08 -4.71
CA THR A 168 23.10 2.69 -5.35
C THR A 168 23.08 2.40 -6.86
N SER A 169 21.95 2.65 -7.52
CA SER A 169 21.86 2.57 -8.98
C SER A 169 22.81 3.54 -9.69
N ARG A 170 23.22 4.62 -9.03
CA ARG A 170 24.16 5.62 -9.56
C ARG A 170 25.56 5.05 -9.69
N ASP A 171 26.01 4.24 -8.74
CA ASP A 171 27.31 3.57 -8.80
C ASP A 171 27.36 2.60 -9.99
N ALA A 172 26.28 1.86 -10.22
CA ALA A 172 26.16 0.97 -11.37
C ALA A 172 26.14 1.73 -12.71
N ALA A 173 25.48 2.90 -12.76
CA ALA A 173 25.45 3.74 -13.96
C ALA A 173 26.82 4.36 -14.26
N ALA A 174 27.54 4.84 -13.23
CA ALA A 174 28.89 5.36 -13.37
C ALA A 174 29.86 4.27 -13.87
N LEU A 175 29.79 3.05 -13.31
CA LEU A 175 30.56 1.92 -13.82
C LEU A 175 30.16 1.54 -15.25
N ALA A 176 28.86 1.55 -15.59
CA ALA A 176 28.42 1.25 -16.94
C ALA A 176 29.04 2.21 -17.97
N TRP A 177 29.12 3.51 -17.65
CA TRP A 177 29.80 4.49 -18.48
C TRP A 177 31.31 4.24 -18.59
N LEU A 178 31.98 3.95 -17.48
CA LEU A 178 33.42 3.63 -17.48
C LEU A 178 33.74 2.36 -18.29
N LEU A 179 32.86 1.36 -18.25
CA LEU A 179 33.02 0.08 -18.93
C LEU A 179 32.68 0.14 -20.43
N GLU A 180 32.24 1.29 -20.95
CA GLU A 180 32.04 1.44 -22.38
C GLU A 180 33.35 1.16 -23.15
N PRO A 181 33.29 0.43 -24.29
CA PRO A 181 34.48 0.05 -25.04
C PRO A 181 35.39 1.22 -25.44
N ALA A 182 34.83 2.43 -25.58
CA ALA A 182 35.57 3.65 -25.91
C ALA A 182 36.55 4.09 -24.80
N ARG A 183 36.26 3.77 -23.53
CA ARG A 183 37.11 4.14 -22.38
C ARG A 183 38.14 3.07 -22.05
N GLY A 184 37.85 1.79 -22.33
CA GLY A 184 38.84 0.71 -22.29
C GLY A 184 39.32 0.29 -20.90
N VAL A 185 38.44 0.30 -19.88
CA VAL A 185 38.75 -0.21 -18.53
C VAL A 185 39.31 -1.63 -18.58
N ASN A 186 40.42 -1.87 -17.89
CA ASN A 186 41.03 -3.19 -17.77
C ASN A 186 40.53 -3.92 -16.52
N LEU A 187 39.47 -4.73 -16.68
CA LEU A 187 38.89 -5.50 -15.59
C LEU A 187 39.83 -6.55 -14.97
N SER A 188 40.85 -7.02 -15.71
CA SER A 188 41.84 -7.94 -15.15
C SER A 188 42.70 -7.25 -14.09
N GLU A 189 43.13 -6.02 -14.34
CA GLU A 189 43.86 -5.20 -13.37
C GLU A 189 42.95 -4.83 -12.19
N VAL A 190 41.69 -4.46 -12.45
CA VAL A 190 40.70 -4.20 -11.38
C VAL A 190 40.64 -5.39 -10.42
N ASN A 191 40.48 -6.60 -10.96
CA ASN A 191 40.39 -7.82 -10.18
C ASN A 191 41.70 -8.13 -9.42
N GLU A 192 42.87 -7.89 -10.03
CA GLU A 192 44.17 -8.10 -9.40
C GLU A 192 44.38 -7.19 -8.18
N PHE A 193 44.08 -5.89 -8.29
CA PHE A 193 44.30 -4.93 -7.21
C PHE A 193 43.24 -4.94 -6.11
N LEU A 194 42.02 -5.44 -6.38
CA LEU A 194 40.98 -5.64 -5.36
C LEU A 194 41.21 -6.91 -4.53
N HIS A 195 41.92 -7.91 -5.05
CA HIS A 195 42.12 -9.20 -4.38
C HIS A 195 43.54 -9.39 -3.85
N HIS A 196 43.79 -8.93 -2.62
CA HIS A 196 45.09 -9.10 -1.95
C HIS A 196 45.36 -10.57 -1.59
N PRO A 197 46.48 -11.16 -2.05
CA PRO A 197 46.93 -12.44 -1.53
C PRO A 197 47.37 -12.29 -0.06
N VAL A 198 46.86 -13.18 0.79
CA VAL A 198 47.17 -13.24 2.22
C VAL A 198 48.67 -13.39 2.42
N THR A 199 49.29 -12.52 3.23
CA THR A 199 50.73 -12.61 3.53
C THR A 199 51.06 -13.89 4.29
N GLU A 200 52.33 -14.30 4.29
CA GLU A 200 52.81 -15.42 5.11
C GLU A 200 52.47 -15.25 6.61
N GLU A 201 52.58 -14.02 7.13
CA GLU A 201 52.23 -13.70 8.53
C GLU A 201 50.73 -13.77 8.78
N GLN A 202 49.92 -13.19 7.90
CA GLN A 202 48.47 -13.28 7.95
C GLN A 202 47.99 -14.74 7.82
N ARG A 203 48.62 -15.56 6.98
CA ARG A 203 48.28 -16.99 6.82
C ARG A 203 48.55 -17.77 8.10
N ARG A 204 49.69 -17.52 8.76
CA ARG A 204 50.01 -18.13 10.07
C ARG A 204 48.98 -17.74 11.13
N LEU A 205 48.65 -16.46 11.22
CA LEU A 205 47.66 -15.98 12.20
C LEU A 205 46.25 -16.51 11.90
N LEU A 206 45.85 -16.55 10.63
CA LEU A 206 44.56 -17.09 10.20
C LEU A 206 44.40 -18.56 10.64
N GLN A 207 45.45 -19.37 10.49
CA GLN A 207 45.41 -20.77 10.92
C GLN A 207 45.19 -20.90 12.43
N VAL A 208 45.89 -20.10 13.24
CA VAL A 208 45.68 -20.06 14.70
C VAL A 208 44.26 -19.64 15.05
N LEU A 209 43.72 -18.65 14.34
CA LEU A 209 42.36 -18.14 14.58
C LEU A 209 41.28 -19.14 14.18
N MET A 210 41.45 -19.88 13.08
CA MET A 210 40.53 -20.94 12.66
C MET A 210 40.43 -22.04 13.71
N ASP A 211 41.56 -22.42 14.33
CA ASP A 211 41.59 -23.43 15.40
C ASP A 211 41.00 -22.90 16.73
N ALA A 212 40.97 -21.57 16.90
CA ALA A 212 40.50 -20.89 18.12
C ALA A 212 39.09 -20.27 17.99
N CYS A 213 38.32 -20.65 16.98
CA CYS A 213 36.93 -20.21 16.80
C CYS A 213 36.01 -20.85 17.86
N GLU A 214 35.30 -20.01 18.60
CA GLU A 214 34.22 -20.37 19.50
C GLU A 214 32.87 -19.97 18.89
N PHE A 215 31.91 -20.89 18.91
CA PHE A 215 30.57 -20.68 18.37
C PHE A 215 29.56 -20.47 19.50
N LEU A 216 28.82 -19.37 19.44
CA LEU A 216 27.79 -19.01 20.41
C LEU A 216 26.44 -18.86 19.69
N GLU A 217 25.37 -19.30 20.34
CA GLU A 217 24.01 -18.94 19.94
C GLU A 217 23.42 -17.96 20.95
N ILE A 218 23.03 -16.78 20.46
CA ILE A 218 22.44 -15.71 21.28
C ILE A 218 21.21 -15.19 20.55
N GLU A 219 20.04 -15.23 21.20
CA GLU A 219 18.76 -14.73 20.65
C GLU A 219 18.42 -15.26 19.24
N GLY A 220 18.83 -16.50 18.94
CA GLY A 220 18.62 -17.17 17.65
C GLY A 220 19.67 -16.83 16.57
N HIS A 221 20.73 -16.10 16.93
CA HIS A 221 21.82 -15.74 16.04
C HIS A 221 23.10 -16.54 16.31
N SER A 222 23.79 -16.94 15.24
CA SER A 222 25.10 -17.61 15.31
C SER A 222 26.23 -16.58 15.35
N ILE A 223 27.00 -16.59 16.43
CA ILE A 223 28.10 -15.66 16.65
C ILE A 223 29.39 -16.46 16.77
N VAL A 224 30.42 -16.02 16.04
CA VAL A 224 31.77 -16.59 16.15
C VAL A 224 32.66 -15.60 16.87
N ILE A 225 33.35 -16.08 17.90
CA ILE A 225 34.42 -15.33 18.57
C ILE A 225 35.73 -16.08 18.35
N ALA A 226 36.74 -15.42 17.80
CA ALA A 226 38.06 -15.99 17.59
C ALA A 226 39.12 -15.17 18.34
N MET A 227 39.99 -15.85 19.10
CA MET A 227 40.98 -15.20 19.95
C MET A 227 42.40 -15.67 19.61
N ALA A 228 43.36 -14.75 19.49
CA ALA A 228 44.76 -15.09 19.30
C ALA A 228 45.72 -14.10 19.97
N ARG A 229 46.96 -14.55 20.19
CA ARG A 229 48.10 -13.70 20.56
C ARG A 229 49.07 -13.63 19.39
N ALA A 230 49.37 -12.43 18.92
CA ALA A 230 50.25 -12.16 17.81
C ALA A 230 51.13 -10.93 18.08
N PRO A 231 52.03 -10.99 19.09
CA PRO A 231 52.88 -9.87 19.44
C PRO A 231 53.78 -9.48 18.26
N GLY A 232 53.78 -8.20 17.89
CA GLY A 232 54.56 -7.68 16.76
C GLY A 232 53.95 -7.89 15.38
N PHE A 233 52.69 -8.36 15.28
CA PHE A 233 51.97 -8.42 14.01
C PHE A 233 51.68 -7.00 13.50
N SER A 234 52.03 -6.73 12.24
CA SER A 234 51.96 -5.38 11.64
C SER A 234 50.98 -5.26 10.47
N ASP A 235 50.47 -6.39 9.96
CA ASP A 235 49.50 -6.43 8.86
C ASP A 235 48.06 -6.14 9.34
N GLU A 236 47.12 -5.97 8.42
CA GLU A 236 45.73 -5.69 8.75
C GLU A 236 44.94 -6.94 9.19
N LEU A 237 44.19 -6.83 10.29
CA LEU A 237 43.29 -7.89 10.80
C LEU A 237 41.93 -7.92 10.10
N SER A 238 41.53 -6.83 9.42
CA SER A 238 40.24 -6.73 8.70
C SER A 238 40.10 -7.79 7.62
N THR A 239 41.19 -8.10 6.91
CA THR A 239 41.23 -9.12 5.85
C THR A 239 41.03 -10.52 6.43
N LEU A 240 41.62 -10.80 7.59
CA LEU A 240 41.46 -12.08 8.30
C LEU A 240 40.03 -12.26 8.79
N ALA A 241 39.42 -11.20 9.34
CA ALA A 241 38.02 -11.22 9.76
C ALA A 241 37.08 -11.47 8.57
N ALA A 242 37.33 -10.86 7.41
CA ALA A 242 36.53 -11.14 6.21
C ALA A 242 36.64 -12.60 5.79
N ARG A 243 37.86 -13.17 5.73
CA ARG A 243 38.07 -14.58 5.36
C ARG A 243 37.41 -15.56 6.33
N LEU A 244 37.52 -15.34 7.64
CA LEU A 244 36.88 -16.19 8.66
C LEU A 244 35.36 -16.12 8.59
N ARG A 245 34.81 -14.92 8.37
CA ARG A 245 33.37 -14.72 8.17
C ARG A 245 32.90 -15.46 6.94
N ASP A 246 33.60 -15.35 5.82
CA ASP A 246 33.22 -16.01 4.57
C ASP A 246 33.34 -17.55 4.69
N PHE A 247 34.24 -18.05 5.55
CA PHE A 247 34.41 -19.49 5.78
C PHE A 247 33.35 -20.09 6.71
N HIS A 248 32.96 -19.38 7.77
CA HIS A 248 32.02 -19.89 8.79
C HIS A 248 30.57 -19.37 8.62
N GLU A 249 30.36 -18.36 7.79
CA GLU A 249 29.08 -17.71 7.53
C GLU A 249 28.26 -17.34 8.80
N PRO A 250 28.85 -16.73 9.85
CA PRO A 250 28.09 -16.38 11.05
C PRO A 250 27.22 -15.13 10.87
N ASP A 251 26.22 -14.95 11.74
CA ASP A 251 25.45 -13.71 11.84
C ASP A 251 26.35 -12.55 12.31
N ALA A 252 27.27 -12.82 13.24
CA ALA A 252 28.32 -11.90 13.62
C ALA A 252 29.64 -12.61 13.95
N LEU A 253 30.76 -11.97 13.63
CA LEU A 253 32.12 -12.40 13.92
C LEU A 253 32.82 -11.35 14.78
N PHE A 254 33.47 -11.79 15.86
CA PHE A 254 34.35 -10.97 16.69
C PHE A 254 35.74 -11.60 16.75
N LEU A 255 36.70 -10.90 16.17
CA LEU A 255 38.10 -11.27 16.16
C LEU A 255 38.85 -10.47 17.24
N ILE A 256 39.45 -11.13 18.22
CA ILE A 256 40.13 -10.50 19.36
C ILE A 256 41.61 -10.91 19.34
N VAL A 257 42.51 -9.98 19.02
CA VAL A 257 43.93 -10.26 18.87
C VAL A 257 44.76 -9.40 19.81
N ASP A 258 45.62 -10.04 20.59
CA ASP A 258 46.60 -9.37 21.47
C ASP A 258 47.90 -9.14 20.70
N LEU A 259 48.23 -7.88 20.42
CA LEU A 259 49.42 -7.44 19.69
C LEU A 259 50.62 -7.18 20.60
N GLY A 260 50.49 -7.42 21.90
CA GLY A 260 51.53 -7.23 22.91
C GLY A 260 51.43 -5.91 23.67
N ASP A 261 51.29 -4.78 22.96
CA ASP A 261 51.08 -3.46 23.55
C ASP A 261 49.60 -3.10 23.71
N MET A 262 48.74 -3.74 22.92
CA MET A 262 47.30 -3.52 22.91
C MET A 262 46.52 -4.75 22.41
N VAL A 263 45.26 -4.84 22.81
CA VAL A 263 44.28 -5.78 22.26
C VAL A 263 43.46 -5.06 21.21
N GLN A 264 43.43 -5.61 20.00
CA GLN A 264 42.59 -5.15 18.90
C GLN A 264 41.40 -6.09 18.71
N VAL A 265 40.21 -5.49 18.60
CA VAL A 265 38.96 -6.18 18.28
C VAL A 265 38.53 -5.76 16.88
N VAL A 266 38.26 -6.72 16.01
CA VAL A 266 37.62 -6.49 14.71
C VAL A 266 36.30 -7.23 14.70
N ALA A 267 35.21 -6.51 14.43
CA ALA A 267 33.88 -7.06 14.40
C ALA A 267 33.25 -6.93 13.01
N ARG A 268 32.53 -7.97 12.59
CA ARG A 268 31.77 -8.01 11.33
C ARG A 268 30.38 -8.59 11.59
N SER A 269 29.36 -8.00 10.99
CA SER A 269 28.00 -8.53 10.99
C SER A 269 27.54 -8.81 9.57
N THR A 270 26.81 -9.90 9.38
CA THR A 270 26.08 -10.21 8.14
C THR A 270 24.60 -9.85 8.23
N THR A 271 24.13 -9.43 9.42
CA THR A 271 22.75 -9.07 9.71
C THR A 271 22.64 -7.71 10.41
N ASP A 272 21.57 -6.96 10.13
CA ASP A 272 21.27 -5.71 10.85
C ASP A 272 20.64 -5.95 12.23
N ALA A 273 20.39 -7.22 12.58
CA ALA A 273 19.93 -7.62 13.91
C ALA A 273 21.03 -7.49 14.99
N ILE A 274 22.31 -7.56 14.59
CA ILE A 274 23.46 -7.38 15.47
C ILE A 274 24.25 -6.16 15.00
N ASP A 275 24.12 -5.05 15.74
CA ASP A 275 24.85 -3.82 15.49
C ASP A 275 26.26 -3.90 16.12
N VAL A 276 27.24 -4.32 15.32
CA VAL A 276 28.63 -4.44 15.79
C VAL A 276 29.30 -3.09 16.05
N GLY A 277 28.78 -2.01 15.45
CA GLY A 277 29.24 -0.64 15.68
C GLY A 277 29.01 -0.21 17.12
N LYS A 278 27.81 -0.45 17.66
CA LYS A 278 27.50 -0.19 19.07
C LYS A 278 28.34 -1.01 20.04
N VAL A 279 28.58 -2.29 19.70
CA VAL A 279 29.43 -3.17 20.51
C VAL A 279 30.86 -2.61 20.56
N ALA A 280 31.42 -2.20 19.42
CA ALA A 280 32.75 -1.60 19.37
C ALA A 280 32.81 -0.26 20.10
N GLN A 281 31.79 0.59 19.99
CA GLN A 281 31.72 1.88 20.69
C GLN A 281 31.74 1.70 22.22
N ALA A 282 31.03 0.70 22.74
CA ALA A 282 31.03 0.34 24.16
C ALA A 282 32.39 -0.22 24.65
N LEU A 283 33.27 -0.61 23.73
CA LEU A 283 34.65 -1.04 23.99
C LEU A 283 35.67 0.09 23.74
N GLY A 284 35.23 1.32 23.41
CA GLY A 284 36.10 2.45 23.10
C GLY A 284 36.60 2.51 21.64
N GLY A 285 35.94 1.76 20.76
CA GLY A 285 36.18 1.74 19.32
C GLY A 285 35.18 2.58 18.50
N GLY A 286 35.16 2.33 17.20
CA GLY A 286 34.25 2.98 16.25
C GLY A 286 34.02 2.13 14.99
N GLY A 287 33.01 2.51 14.20
CA GLY A 287 32.65 1.82 12.96
C GLY A 287 31.17 1.97 12.62
N HIS A 288 30.71 1.14 11.69
CA HIS A 288 29.33 1.05 11.25
C HIS A 288 28.65 -0.21 11.81
N ASN A 289 27.33 -0.31 11.64
CA ASN A 289 26.50 -1.41 12.12
C ASN A 289 26.98 -2.80 11.65
N ARG A 290 27.65 -2.90 10.48
CA ARG A 290 28.16 -4.16 9.91
C ARG A 290 29.66 -4.39 10.02
N ALA A 291 30.43 -3.35 10.29
CA ALA A 291 31.90 -3.44 10.37
C ALA A 291 32.43 -2.43 11.36
N ALA A 292 33.15 -2.90 12.38
CA ALA A 292 33.68 -2.03 13.42
C ALA A 292 35.02 -2.55 13.95
N ALA A 293 35.77 -1.67 14.62
CA ALA A 293 37.01 -2.01 15.28
C ALA A 293 37.14 -1.27 16.62
N ALA A 294 37.78 -1.92 17.60
CA ALA A 294 38.09 -1.33 18.89
C ALA A 294 39.52 -1.67 19.33
N HIS A 295 40.10 -0.78 20.14
CA HIS A 295 41.47 -0.88 20.61
C HIS A 295 41.50 -0.67 22.12
N MET A 296 42.10 -1.59 22.85
CA MET A 296 42.13 -1.58 24.31
C MET A 296 43.54 -1.81 24.83
N ARG A 297 43.97 -1.06 25.85
CA ARG A 297 45.29 -1.21 26.49
C ARG A 297 45.13 -1.78 27.90
N ASP A 298 46.11 -2.57 28.34
CA ASP A 298 46.16 -3.18 29.68
C ASP A 298 44.96 -4.08 30.03
N VAL A 299 44.40 -4.78 29.03
CA VAL A 299 43.23 -5.66 29.20
C VAL A 299 43.55 -7.08 28.76
N ARG A 300 43.03 -8.08 29.48
CA ARG A 300 43.18 -9.50 29.11
C ARG A 300 42.14 -9.90 28.07
N LEU A 301 42.53 -10.73 27.09
CA LEU A 301 41.65 -11.29 26.05
C LEU A 301 40.31 -11.81 26.60
N GLU A 302 40.36 -12.61 27.67
CA GLU A 302 39.17 -13.22 28.27
C GLU A 302 38.18 -12.20 28.83
N THR A 303 38.67 -11.07 29.34
CA THR A 303 37.82 -9.98 29.83
C THR A 303 37.11 -9.29 28.68
N VAL A 304 37.77 -9.15 27.53
CA VAL A 304 37.17 -8.59 26.32
C VAL A 304 36.12 -9.55 25.75
N ARG A 305 36.40 -10.86 25.72
CA ARG A 305 35.46 -11.92 25.31
C ARG A 305 34.13 -11.85 26.07
N MET A 306 34.19 -11.90 27.40
CA MET A 306 32.98 -11.85 28.24
C MET A 306 32.18 -10.56 28.04
N ARG A 307 32.88 -9.43 27.85
CA ARG A 307 32.23 -8.13 27.64
C ARG A 307 31.54 -8.06 26.27
N ILE A 308 32.15 -8.62 25.23
CA ILE A 308 31.51 -8.76 23.90
C ILE A 308 30.25 -9.61 24.03
N GLU A 309 30.32 -10.78 24.67
CA GLU A 309 29.16 -11.65 24.85
C GLU A 309 28.00 -10.92 25.53
N GLN A 310 28.27 -10.20 26.63
CA GLN A 310 27.26 -9.41 27.34
C GLN A 310 26.68 -8.28 26.49
N LEU A 311 27.53 -7.56 25.75
CA LEU A 311 27.11 -6.47 24.88
C LEU A 311 26.24 -6.98 23.73
N VAL A 312 26.59 -8.12 23.13
CA VAL A 312 25.78 -8.71 22.07
C VAL A 312 24.44 -9.17 22.61
N ARG A 313 24.37 -9.83 23.78
CA ARG A 313 23.08 -10.17 24.43
C ARG A 313 22.20 -8.94 24.69
N THR A 314 22.80 -7.80 24.98
CA THR A 314 22.07 -6.56 25.28
C THR A 314 21.59 -5.82 24.03
N HIS A 315 22.33 -5.91 22.93
CA HIS A 315 22.08 -5.13 21.72
C HIS A 315 21.53 -5.95 20.53
N ALA A 316 21.60 -7.27 20.60
CA ALA A 316 21.01 -8.15 19.59
C ALA A 316 19.49 -8.05 19.65
N ARG A 317 18.89 -7.87 18.47
CA ARG A 317 17.44 -8.02 18.32
C ARG A 317 17.12 -9.51 18.27
N VAL A 318 15.95 -9.89 18.78
CA VAL A 318 15.45 -11.26 18.69
C VAL A 318 15.34 -11.65 17.21
N ALA A 319 15.96 -12.77 16.82
CA ALA A 319 15.83 -13.30 15.47
C ALA A 319 14.37 -13.63 15.16
N LEU A 320 13.92 -13.33 13.94
CA LEU A 320 12.61 -13.79 13.46
C LEU A 320 12.53 -15.32 13.55
N THR A 321 11.45 -15.82 14.13
CA THR A 321 11.21 -17.26 14.26
C THR A 321 10.17 -17.73 13.24
N VAL A 322 10.19 -19.03 12.93
CA VAL A 322 9.17 -19.69 12.11
C VAL A 322 7.75 -19.38 12.62
N GLY A 323 7.56 -19.39 13.94
CA GLY A 323 6.27 -19.12 14.58
C GLY A 323 5.70 -17.73 14.26
N GLN A 324 6.55 -16.75 13.98
CA GLN A 324 6.14 -15.38 13.67
C GLN A 324 5.72 -15.18 12.20
N ILE A 325 6.04 -16.12 11.31
CA ILE A 325 5.69 -16.03 9.88
C ILE A 325 4.80 -17.16 9.39
N MET A 326 4.60 -18.20 10.20
CA MET A 326 3.77 -19.33 9.81
C MET A 326 2.31 -18.94 9.70
N SER A 327 1.60 -19.61 8.80
CA SER A 327 0.13 -19.66 8.90
C SER A 327 -0.21 -20.60 10.07
N ALA A 328 -0.57 -20.01 11.21
CA ALA A 328 -0.93 -20.74 12.41
C ALA A 328 -2.28 -21.46 12.24
N GLY A 329 -2.43 -22.61 12.91
CA GLY A 329 -3.60 -23.46 12.82
C GLY A 329 -3.34 -24.72 11.99
N ARG A 330 -4.15 -25.75 12.24
CA ARG A 330 -3.98 -27.06 11.59
C ARG A 330 -4.19 -26.92 10.08
N PRO A 331 -3.14 -27.09 9.25
CA PRO A 331 -3.29 -26.95 7.81
C PRO A 331 -4.17 -28.07 7.28
N HIS A 332 -4.80 -27.82 6.13
CA HIS A 332 -5.48 -28.89 5.40
C HIS A 332 -4.46 -29.92 4.94
N MET A 333 -4.77 -31.20 5.11
CA MET A 333 -3.89 -32.33 4.81
C MET A 333 -4.60 -33.31 3.89
N LEU A 334 -3.83 -34.01 3.05
CA LEU A 334 -4.34 -35.05 2.18
C LEU A 334 -4.05 -36.44 2.78
N HIS A 335 -4.98 -37.37 2.59
CA HIS A 335 -4.74 -38.77 2.89
C HIS A 335 -3.96 -39.42 1.72
N PRO A 336 -2.96 -40.29 1.98
CA PRO A 336 -2.15 -40.93 0.93
C PRO A 336 -2.96 -41.73 -0.09
N ASP A 337 -4.10 -42.28 0.32
CA ASP A 337 -4.98 -43.09 -0.54
C ASP A 337 -6.08 -42.29 -1.24
N MET A 338 -6.16 -40.97 -1.01
CA MET A 338 -7.06 -40.08 -1.75
C MET A 338 -6.70 -40.09 -3.24
N SER A 339 -7.69 -40.02 -4.13
CA SER A 339 -7.44 -39.95 -5.57
C SER A 339 -6.88 -38.59 -6.01
N MET A 340 -6.17 -38.56 -7.13
CA MET A 340 -5.64 -37.32 -7.71
C MET A 340 -6.75 -36.37 -8.17
N SER A 341 -7.90 -36.88 -8.61
CA SER A 341 -9.08 -36.08 -8.97
C SER A 341 -9.72 -35.39 -7.76
N GLU A 342 -9.82 -36.10 -6.63
CA GLU A 342 -10.30 -35.53 -5.36
C GLU A 342 -9.30 -34.48 -4.84
N ALA A 343 -8.01 -34.77 -4.92
CA ALA A 343 -6.97 -33.81 -4.57
C ALA A 343 -6.99 -32.57 -5.48
N ASP A 344 -7.20 -32.71 -6.79
CA ASP A 344 -7.36 -31.57 -7.72
C ASP A 344 -8.56 -30.71 -7.34
N THR A 345 -9.70 -31.34 -7.06
CA THR A 345 -10.91 -30.65 -6.63
C THR A 345 -10.67 -29.89 -5.33
N LEU A 346 -9.99 -30.50 -4.36
CA LEU A 346 -9.66 -29.87 -3.09
C LEU A 346 -8.66 -28.72 -3.26
N MET A 347 -7.63 -28.88 -4.10
CA MET A 347 -6.65 -27.84 -4.41
C MET A 347 -7.30 -26.64 -5.10
N ARG A 348 -8.16 -26.87 -6.10
CA ARG A 348 -8.93 -25.79 -6.77
C ARG A 348 -9.87 -25.09 -5.80
N ARG A 349 -10.49 -25.84 -4.90
CA ARG A 349 -11.40 -25.32 -3.87
C ARG A 349 -10.66 -24.44 -2.85
N LEU A 350 -9.49 -24.85 -2.38
CA LEU A 350 -8.78 -24.13 -1.32
C LEU A 350 -7.78 -23.09 -1.86
N GLY A 351 -7.46 -23.14 -3.16
CA GLY A 351 -6.53 -22.21 -3.79
C GLY A 351 -5.08 -22.36 -3.29
N HIS A 352 -4.73 -23.47 -2.64
CA HIS A 352 -3.39 -23.73 -2.16
C HIS A 352 -2.57 -24.47 -3.21
N GLU A 353 -1.32 -24.06 -3.40
CA GLU A 353 -0.41 -24.66 -4.37
C GLU A 353 0.17 -26.01 -3.92
N GLY A 354 0.01 -26.38 -2.65
CA GLY A 354 0.43 -27.68 -2.16
C GLY A 354 -0.20 -28.04 -0.83
N PHE A 355 -0.21 -29.34 -0.52
CA PHE A 355 -0.75 -29.87 0.72
C PHE A 355 0.21 -30.89 1.35
N PRO A 356 0.39 -30.86 2.69
CA PRO A 356 1.00 -31.97 3.40
C PRO A 356 0.16 -33.24 3.24
N VAL A 357 0.82 -34.37 3.00
CA VAL A 357 0.18 -35.68 2.91
C VAL A 357 0.51 -36.44 4.20
N VAL A 358 -0.52 -36.90 4.90
CA VAL A 358 -0.40 -37.47 6.24
C VAL A 358 -1.08 -38.83 6.29
N ALA A 359 -0.35 -39.83 6.81
CA ALA A 359 -0.88 -41.16 7.07
C ALA A 359 -1.26 -41.29 8.55
N THR A 360 -2.42 -41.88 8.82
CA THR A 360 -2.91 -42.14 10.18
C THR A 360 -2.65 -43.60 10.55
N ASP A 361 -1.99 -43.84 11.69
CA ASP A 361 -1.75 -45.20 12.20
C ASP A 361 -3.00 -45.80 12.88
N ALA A 362 -2.95 -47.09 13.18
CA ALA A 362 -4.05 -47.82 13.84
C ALA A 362 -4.42 -47.31 15.25
N HIS A 363 -3.58 -46.45 15.84
CA HIS A 363 -3.80 -45.81 17.14
C HIS A 363 -4.24 -44.34 16.99
N GLY A 364 -4.53 -43.90 15.75
CA GLY A 364 -4.99 -42.53 15.45
C GLY A 364 -3.87 -41.50 15.40
N ARG A 365 -2.59 -41.88 15.40
CA ARG A 365 -1.46 -40.94 15.29
C ARG A 365 -1.18 -40.61 13.84
N GLU A 366 -1.04 -39.32 13.58
CA GLU A 366 -0.77 -38.76 12.27
C GLU A 366 0.74 -38.65 12.03
N THR A 367 1.18 -39.13 10.87
CA THR A 367 2.58 -39.06 10.44
C THR A 367 2.65 -38.42 9.07
N LEU A 368 3.50 -37.40 8.93
CA LEU A 368 3.79 -36.80 7.64
C LEU A 368 4.47 -37.84 6.76
N VAL A 369 3.97 -38.01 5.53
CA VAL A 369 4.54 -38.95 4.55
C VAL A 369 5.05 -38.25 3.29
N GLY A 370 4.60 -37.02 3.04
CA GLY A 370 5.09 -36.22 1.92
C GLY A 370 4.36 -34.91 1.75
N VAL A 371 4.58 -34.27 0.60
CA VAL A 371 3.82 -33.10 0.14
C VAL A 371 3.36 -33.32 -1.29
N LEU A 372 2.13 -32.93 -1.61
CA LEU A 372 1.61 -32.93 -2.98
C LEU A 372 1.51 -31.50 -3.47
N THR A 373 2.05 -31.21 -4.66
CA THR A 373 2.02 -29.87 -5.26
C THR A 373 1.06 -29.79 -6.44
N ARG A 374 0.58 -28.58 -6.74
CA ARG A 374 -0.33 -28.28 -7.85
C ARG A 374 0.23 -28.78 -9.19
N ARG A 375 1.53 -28.60 -9.39
CA ARG A 375 2.24 -29.04 -10.59
C ARG A 375 2.17 -30.56 -10.80
N GLU A 376 2.28 -31.35 -9.73
CA GLU A 376 2.14 -32.81 -9.80
C GLU A 376 0.71 -33.21 -10.13
N VAL A 377 -0.27 -32.50 -9.56
CA VAL A 377 -1.69 -32.74 -9.84
C VAL A 377 -2.04 -32.41 -11.29
N ASP A 378 -1.73 -31.21 -11.77
CA ASP A 378 -2.04 -30.79 -13.15
C ASP A 378 -1.38 -31.70 -14.19
N LYS A 379 -0.12 -32.11 -13.95
CA LYS A 379 0.58 -33.06 -14.82
C LYS A 379 -0.12 -34.42 -14.84
N THR A 380 -0.57 -34.91 -13.68
CA THR A 380 -1.19 -36.23 -13.56
C THR A 380 -2.60 -36.25 -14.16
N ILE A 381 -3.39 -35.20 -13.92
CA ILE A 381 -4.72 -35.01 -14.52
C ILE A 381 -4.61 -34.86 -16.05
N GLY A 382 -3.64 -34.08 -16.54
CA GLY A 382 -3.37 -33.93 -17.97
C GLY A 382 -3.01 -35.24 -18.69
N HIS A 383 -2.49 -36.24 -17.95
CA HIS A 383 -2.20 -37.58 -18.46
C HIS A 383 -3.34 -38.59 -18.22
N GLY A 384 -4.53 -38.14 -17.78
CA GLY A 384 -5.69 -39.01 -17.55
C GLY A 384 -5.54 -39.97 -16.35
N MET A 385 -4.65 -39.67 -15.41
CA MET A 385 -4.35 -40.52 -14.25
C MET A 385 -5.07 -40.09 -12.96
N GLY A 386 -6.27 -39.50 -13.08
CA GLY A 386 -7.02 -38.91 -11.96
C GLY A 386 -7.42 -39.91 -10.86
N ASP A 387 -7.69 -41.17 -11.21
CA ASP A 387 -8.12 -42.20 -10.25
C ASP A 387 -6.97 -42.81 -9.44
N GLN A 388 -5.72 -42.46 -9.76
CA GLN A 388 -4.57 -42.97 -9.02
C GLN A 388 -4.44 -42.29 -7.65
N PRO A 389 -3.85 -42.97 -6.64
CA PRO A 389 -3.72 -42.40 -5.30
C PRO A 389 -2.59 -41.37 -5.19
N VAL A 390 -2.79 -40.37 -4.33
CA VAL A 390 -1.84 -39.27 -4.05
C VAL A 390 -0.44 -39.77 -3.69
N ARG A 391 -0.35 -40.85 -2.89
CA ARG A 391 0.95 -41.43 -2.45
C ARG A 391 1.90 -41.78 -3.59
N ARG A 392 1.39 -42.00 -4.79
CA ARG A 392 2.19 -42.39 -5.96
C ARG A 392 2.90 -41.21 -6.62
N PHE A 393 2.35 -39.99 -6.47
CA PHE A 393 2.83 -38.80 -7.17
C PHE A 393 3.29 -37.69 -6.22
N MET A 394 3.00 -37.80 -4.93
CA MET A 394 3.53 -36.88 -3.91
C MET A 394 5.06 -36.94 -3.84
N ARG A 395 5.68 -35.85 -3.38
CA ARG A 395 7.08 -35.87 -2.95
C ARG A 395 7.16 -36.47 -1.57
N ALA A 396 7.70 -37.68 -1.48
CA ALA A 396 7.89 -38.35 -0.19
C ALA A 396 8.93 -37.61 0.67
N GLY A 397 8.70 -37.55 1.98
CA GLY A 397 9.62 -36.92 2.92
C GLY A 397 8.96 -36.54 4.25
N GLN A 398 9.78 -36.31 5.26
CA GLN A 398 9.37 -35.90 6.62
C GLN A 398 10.09 -34.61 7.02
N TYR A 399 10.00 -33.60 6.18
CA TYR A 399 10.64 -32.30 6.45
C TYR A 399 9.67 -31.41 7.22
N THR A 400 10.03 -31.08 8.45
CA THR A 400 9.27 -30.19 9.33
C THR A 400 10.19 -29.20 10.04
N VAL A 401 9.59 -28.15 10.61
CA VAL A 401 10.23 -27.17 11.47
C VAL A 401 9.39 -26.95 12.74
N ARG A 402 9.98 -26.35 13.76
CA ARG A 402 9.30 -25.94 15.00
C ARG A 402 9.04 -24.43 15.02
N PRO A 403 8.05 -23.92 15.78
CA PRO A 403 7.80 -22.49 15.89
C PRO A 403 9.00 -21.68 16.40
N SER A 404 9.87 -22.29 17.22
CA SER A 404 11.08 -21.67 17.75
C SER A 404 12.27 -21.70 16.79
N ASP A 405 12.17 -22.43 15.66
CA ASP A 405 13.27 -22.50 14.70
C ASP A 405 13.50 -21.15 14.03
N SER A 406 14.75 -20.86 13.69
CA SER A 406 15.12 -19.63 12.97
C SER A 406 14.72 -19.70 11.49
N ILE A 407 14.58 -18.54 10.85
CA ILE A 407 14.35 -18.45 9.40
C ILE A 407 15.47 -19.14 8.60
N THR A 408 16.70 -19.15 9.09
CA THR A 408 17.83 -19.83 8.47
C THR A 408 17.62 -21.35 8.43
N VAL A 409 17.14 -21.94 9.53
CA VAL A 409 16.79 -23.37 9.59
C VAL A 409 15.67 -23.69 8.60
N LEU A 410 14.63 -22.85 8.54
CA LEU A 410 13.54 -23.00 7.56
C LEU A 410 14.05 -22.95 6.11
N ARG A 411 14.88 -21.95 5.77
CA ARG A 411 15.47 -21.80 4.43
C ARG A 411 16.25 -23.05 4.04
N ARG A 412 17.11 -23.53 4.94
CA ARG A 412 17.89 -24.75 4.73
C ARG A 412 16.99 -25.96 4.49
N ARG A 413 15.97 -26.16 5.32
CA ARG A 413 14.98 -27.24 5.15
C ARG A 413 14.24 -27.15 3.81
N MET A 414 13.86 -25.96 3.36
CA MET A 414 13.22 -25.76 2.05
C MET A 414 14.15 -26.08 0.87
N ILE A 415 15.44 -25.77 0.99
CA ILE A 415 16.45 -26.06 -0.03
C ILE A 415 16.73 -27.57 -0.07
N GLU A 416 17.02 -28.19 1.08
CA GLU A 416 17.32 -29.62 1.21
C GLU A 416 16.18 -30.50 0.70
N SER A 417 14.94 -30.18 1.09
CA SER A 417 13.76 -30.93 0.67
C SER A 417 13.32 -30.61 -0.76
N ASN A 418 13.75 -29.45 -1.29
CA ASN A 418 13.16 -28.80 -2.45
C ASN A 418 11.62 -28.66 -2.35
N TRP A 419 11.09 -28.55 -1.13
CA TRP A 419 9.68 -28.27 -0.89
C TRP A 419 9.47 -26.76 -0.85
N GLY A 420 8.43 -26.29 -1.55
CA GLY A 420 8.03 -24.88 -1.51
C GLY A 420 7.30 -24.48 -0.22
N GLN A 421 6.99 -25.46 0.61
CA GLN A 421 6.19 -25.32 1.81
C GLN A 421 6.57 -26.40 2.82
N ILE A 422 6.74 -26.00 4.08
CA ILE A 422 7.19 -26.86 5.17
C ILE A 422 6.15 -26.83 6.30
N PRO A 423 5.62 -27.99 6.72
CA PRO A 423 4.76 -28.08 7.90
C PRO A 423 5.51 -27.71 9.18
N VAL A 424 4.84 -26.99 10.07
CA VAL A 424 5.33 -26.65 11.41
C VAL A 424 4.73 -27.62 12.42
N VAL A 425 5.57 -28.21 13.27
CA VAL A 425 5.17 -29.17 14.30
C VAL A 425 5.44 -28.66 15.71
N ASP A 426 4.58 -29.03 16.65
CA ASP A 426 4.80 -28.79 18.08
C ASP A 426 5.79 -29.80 18.70
N GLU A 427 6.02 -29.70 20.02
CA GLU A 427 6.90 -30.62 20.75
C GLU A 427 6.42 -32.08 20.73
N SER A 428 5.11 -32.32 20.54
CA SER A 428 4.51 -33.64 20.44
C SER A 428 4.60 -34.24 19.03
N GLY A 429 5.04 -33.44 18.05
CA GLY A 429 5.11 -33.82 16.64
C GLY A 429 3.82 -33.58 15.85
N ALA A 430 2.81 -32.95 16.46
CA ALA A 430 1.56 -32.62 15.78
C ALA A 430 1.74 -31.39 14.88
N ILE A 431 1.14 -31.41 13.68
CA ILE A 431 1.23 -30.30 12.73
C ILE A 431 0.31 -29.16 13.19
N ILE A 432 0.91 -28.03 13.53
CA ILE A 432 0.24 -26.84 14.08
C ILE A 432 0.24 -25.64 13.13
N GLY A 433 0.93 -25.74 11.99
CA GLY A 433 1.00 -24.68 11.00
C GLY A 433 1.73 -25.09 9.73
N ILE A 434 1.88 -24.15 8.80
CA ILE A 434 2.66 -24.31 7.58
C ILE A 434 3.35 -22.99 7.21
N VAL A 435 4.56 -23.07 6.65
CA VAL A 435 5.28 -21.92 6.09
C VAL A 435 5.60 -22.14 4.61
N THR A 436 5.42 -21.11 3.79
CA THR A 436 5.64 -21.16 2.34
C THR A 436 6.81 -20.29 1.89
N ARG A 437 7.35 -20.52 0.67
CA ARG A 437 8.37 -19.65 0.07
C ARG A 437 7.93 -18.19 -0.03
N THR A 438 6.65 -17.95 -0.26
CA THR A 438 6.08 -16.60 -0.30
C THR A 438 6.22 -15.89 1.05
N ASP A 439 6.10 -16.61 2.16
CA ASP A 439 6.28 -16.05 3.51
C ASP A 439 7.75 -15.66 3.75
N LEU A 440 8.71 -16.40 3.17
CA LEU A 440 10.14 -16.02 3.17
C LEU A 440 10.44 -14.80 2.30
N ILE A 441 9.80 -14.67 1.14
CA ILE A 441 10.01 -13.55 0.21
C ILE A 441 9.49 -12.24 0.81
N LYS A 442 8.38 -12.28 1.56
CA LYS A 442 7.84 -11.10 2.27
C LYS A 442 8.81 -10.52 3.31
N LEU A 443 9.76 -11.31 3.81
CA LEU A 443 10.79 -10.83 4.73
C LEU A 443 11.88 -10.00 4.03
N TRP A 444 11.97 -10.01 2.69
CA TRP A 444 12.98 -9.22 1.96
C TRP A 444 12.65 -7.72 1.93
N ASP A 445 11.39 -7.35 2.07
CA ASP A 445 11.01 -5.96 2.34
C ASP A 445 11.16 -5.69 3.85
N GLU A 446 12.24 -5.03 4.28
CA GLU A 446 12.42 -4.58 5.68
C GLU A 446 11.24 -3.76 6.19
N ALA A 447 10.53 -3.11 5.27
CA ALA A 447 9.33 -2.36 5.56
C ALA A 447 8.25 -3.25 6.22
N THR A 448 8.19 -4.56 5.92
CA THR A 448 7.14 -5.50 6.35
C THR A 448 7.34 -6.14 7.73
N LEU A 449 8.37 -5.75 8.48
CA LEU A 449 8.63 -6.29 9.81
C LEU A 449 7.48 -5.95 10.80
N PRO A 450 6.84 -6.95 11.46
CA PRO A 450 5.66 -6.74 12.30
C PRO A 450 5.84 -5.71 13.43
N GLY A 451 7.01 -5.68 14.06
CA GLY A 451 7.23 -4.93 15.31
C GLY A 451 7.31 -3.39 15.18
N ARG A 452 7.91 -2.84 14.11
CA ARG A 452 7.99 -1.37 13.92
C ARG A 452 6.68 -0.78 13.44
N ARG A 453 6.00 -1.47 12.51
CA ARG A 453 4.73 -1.02 11.92
C ARG A 453 3.57 -1.09 12.92
N ALA A 454 3.48 -2.13 13.74
CA ALA A 454 2.40 -2.27 14.72
C ALA A 454 2.33 -1.06 15.69
N GLY A 455 3.49 -0.56 16.15
CA GLY A 455 3.55 0.64 16.99
C GLY A 455 3.07 1.91 16.29
N GLU A 456 3.44 2.11 15.01
CA GLU A 456 3.00 3.26 14.22
C GLU A 456 1.51 3.20 13.91
N LEU A 457 1.00 2.03 13.52
CA LEU A 457 -0.40 1.77 13.22
C LEU A 457 -1.30 1.89 14.45
N ALA A 458 -0.85 1.39 15.59
CA ALA A 458 -1.53 1.59 16.87
C ALA A 458 -1.60 3.09 17.22
N ALA A 459 -0.55 3.87 16.93
CA ALA A 459 -0.56 5.32 17.11
C ALA A 459 -1.50 6.03 16.12
N ARG A 460 -1.61 5.55 14.87
CA ARG A 460 -2.61 6.05 13.90
C ARG A 460 -4.03 5.76 14.35
N LEU A 461 -4.33 4.54 14.81
CA LEU A 461 -5.65 4.18 15.37
C LEU A 461 -6.06 5.09 16.52
N ARG A 462 -5.13 5.37 17.45
CA ARG A 462 -5.36 6.28 18.59
C ARG A 462 -5.67 7.71 18.16
N ARG A 463 -5.09 8.18 17.05
CA ARG A 463 -5.37 9.52 16.51
C ARG A 463 -6.67 9.58 15.73
N ALA A 464 -7.05 8.48 15.10
CA ALA A 464 -8.18 8.44 14.17
C ALA A 464 -9.53 8.15 14.84
N LEU A 465 -9.54 7.51 16.02
CA LEU A 465 -10.73 7.09 16.74
C LEU A 465 -10.95 7.88 18.03
N SER A 466 -12.21 8.02 18.46
CA SER A 466 -12.53 8.57 19.77
C SER A 466 -12.07 7.62 20.90
N PRO A 467 -11.85 8.11 22.13
CA PRO A 467 -11.50 7.25 23.26
C PRO A 467 -12.50 6.11 23.50
N VAL A 468 -13.80 6.40 23.30
CA VAL A 468 -14.89 5.42 23.43
C VAL A 468 -14.79 4.33 22.36
N GLN A 469 -14.56 4.72 21.10
CA GLN A 469 -14.43 3.78 19.98
C GLN A 469 -13.18 2.90 20.11
N LEU A 470 -12.05 3.49 20.49
CA LEU A 470 -10.82 2.76 20.71
C LEU A 470 -10.98 1.75 21.87
N HIS A 471 -11.64 2.16 22.95
CA HIS A 471 -11.95 1.27 24.07
C HIS A 471 -12.85 0.11 23.62
N LEU A 472 -13.86 0.37 22.80
CA LEU A 472 -14.76 -0.64 22.27
C LEU A 472 -14.03 -1.68 21.40
N LEU A 473 -13.14 -1.25 20.50
CA LEU A 473 -12.33 -2.18 19.70
C LEU A 473 -11.39 -3.00 20.57
N ALA A 474 -10.76 -2.39 21.58
CA ALA A 474 -9.90 -3.11 22.53
C ALA A 474 -10.68 -4.11 23.39
N LEU A 475 -11.93 -3.77 23.77
CA LEU A 475 -12.82 -4.68 24.48
C LEU A 475 -13.19 -5.88 23.62
N ILE A 476 -13.57 -5.64 22.35
CA ILE A 476 -13.86 -6.71 21.39
C ILE A 476 -12.64 -7.62 21.23
N GLY A 477 -11.45 -7.05 21.07
CA GLY A 477 -10.18 -7.77 21.05
C GLY A 477 -10.05 -8.77 22.21
N ARG A 478 -10.23 -8.30 23.45
CA ARG A 478 -10.15 -9.14 24.65
C ARG A 478 -11.25 -10.20 24.74
N GLU A 479 -12.49 -9.87 24.38
CA GLU A 479 -13.61 -10.82 24.46
C GLU A 479 -13.52 -11.93 23.40
N VAL A 480 -13.02 -11.60 22.21
CA VAL A 480 -12.75 -12.59 21.15
C VAL A 480 -11.55 -13.48 21.53
N ASP A 481 -10.48 -12.88 22.07
CA ASP A 481 -9.30 -13.61 22.54
C ASP A 481 -9.65 -14.62 23.66
N ALA A 482 -10.59 -14.25 24.55
CA ALA A 482 -11.15 -15.14 25.56
C ALA A 482 -12.02 -16.29 25.00
N MET A 483 -12.31 -16.29 23.69
CA MET A 483 -12.92 -17.41 22.96
C MET A 483 -11.89 -18.21 22.16
N HIS A 484 -10.59 -17.88 22.28
CA HIS A 484 -9.49 -18.44 21.49
C HIS A 484 -9.67 -18.25 19.99
N TYR A 485 -10.20 -17.10 19.60
CA TYR A 485 -10.37 -16.69 18.21
C TYR A 485 -9.50 -15.48 17.89
N ASP A 486 -9.22 -15.30 16.60
CA ASP A 486 -8.56 -14.09 16.10
C ASP A 486 -9.59 -13.10 15.57
N VAL A 487 -9.31 -11.81 15.74
CA VAL A 487 -10.18 -10.71 15.30
C VAL A 487 -9.42 -9.63 14.56
N TYR A 488 -10.01 -9.19 13.45
CA TYR A 488 -9.43 -8.23 12.55
C TYR A 488 -10.46 -7.16 12.17
N VAL A 489 -10.00 -5.92 12.09
CA VAL A 489 -10.71 -4.88 11.33
C VAL A 489 -10.22 -4.92 9.89
N VAL A 490 -11.12 -4.92 8.92
CA VAL A 490 -10.77 -5.18 7.52
C VAL A 490 -11.28 -4.12 6.55
N GLY A 491 -10.67 -4.07 5.37
CA GLY A 491 -11.23 -3.43 4.19
C GLY A 491 -11.16 -1.90 4.22
N GLY A 492 -12.30 -1.26 3.93
CA GLY A 492 -12.34 0.17 3.66
C GLY A 492 -11.86 1.03 4.81
N PHE A 493 -12.10 0.63 6.06
CA PHE A 493 -11.62 1.35 7.23
C PHE A 493 -10.09 1.38 7.30
N VAL A 494 -9.43 0.23 7.08
CA VAL A 494 -7.97 0.13 7.13
C VAL A 494 -7.34 0.96 6.01
N ARG A 495 -7.91 0.90 4.81
CA ARG A 495 -7.48 1.76 3.69
C ARG A 495 -7.62 3.24 4.03
N ASP A 496 -8.77 3.66 4.53
CA ASP A 496 -9.05 5.06 4.83
C ASP A 496 -8.14 5.57 5.97
N LEU A 497 -7.79 4.70 6.93
CA LEU A 497 -6.78 4.95 7.96
C LEU A 497 -5.39 5.14 7.36
N MET A 498 -5.02 4.38 6.33
CA MET A 498 -3.71 4.48 5.70
C MET A 498 -3.56 5.75 4.85
N LEU A 499 -4.67 6.25 4.31
CA LEU A 499 -4.72 7.51 3.54
C LEU A 499 -4.85 8.76 4.44
N ASP A 500 -4.97 8.60 5.76
CA ASP A 500 -5.28 9.68 6.71
C ASP A 500 -6.59 10.44 6.39
N ILE A 501 -7.54 9.81 5.68
CA ILE A 501 -8.84 10.38 5.25
C ILE A 501 -9.95 10.11 6.29
N VAL A 502 -9.59 9.78 7.53
CA VAL A 502 -10.55 9.31 8.56
C VAL A 502 -11.54 10.42 9.01
N SER A 503 -11.40 11.63 8.47
CA SER A 503 -12.05 12.87 8.89
C SER A 503 -13.59 12.90 8.83
N GLN A 504 -14.26 11.97 8.14
CA GLN A 504 -15.74 11.93 8.07
C GLN A 504 -16.39 10.59 8.48
N ARG A 505 -15.69 9.45 8.37
CA ARG A 505 -16.21 8.12 8.70
C ARG A 505 -15.95 7.68 10.14
N ALA A 506 -14.96 8.27 10.82
CA ALA A 506 -14.72 7.95 12.23
C ALA A 506 -15.88 8.34 13.15
N LEU A 507 -16.75 9.29 12.76
CA LEU A 507 -17.89 9.68 13.59
C LEU A 507 -18.91 8.54 13.79
N THR A 508 -18.99 7.55 12.88
CA THR A 508 -19.99 6.46 12.96
C THR A 508 -19.42 5.07 13.22
N LEU A 509 -18.08 4.91 13.25
CA LEU A 509 -17.37 3.61 13.35
C LEU A 509 -18.01 2.52 12.44
N ASP A 510 -18.20 2.84 11.16
CA ASP A 510 -18.70 1.89 10.15
C ASP A 510 -17.57 0.94 9.73
N VAL A 511 -17.35 -0.09 10.54
CA VAL A 511 -16.21 -1.01 10.44
C VAL A 511 -16.69 -2.45 10.39
N ASP A 512 -16.19 -3.18 9.39
CA ASP A 512 -16.34 -4.63 9.32
C ASP A 512 -15.34 -5.30 10.27
N ILE A 513 -15.85 -5.99 11.29
CA ILE A 513 -15.03 -6.77 12.23
C ILE A 513 -15.12 -8.23 11.83
N VAL A 514 -14.01 -8.77 11.33
CA VAL A 514 -13.89 -10.16 10.90
C VAL A 514 -13.31 -11.01 12.03
N ILE A 515 -13.97 -12.13 12.32
CA ILE A 515 -13.56 -13.08 13.36
C ILE A 515 -13.21 -14.42 12.68
N GLU A 516 -12.00 -14.92 12.93
CA GLU A 516 -11.64 -16.31 12.60
C GLU A 516 -12.25 -17.26 13.64
N GLY A 517 -13.56 -17.48 13.49
CA GLY A 517 -14.37 -18.21 14.45
C GLY A 517 -15.86 -17.93 14.24
N ASP A 518 -16.69 -18.27 15.22
CA ASP A 518 -18.14 -18.03 15.14
C ASP A 518 -18.51 -16.62 15.61
N ALA A 519 -18.71 -15.71 14.65
CA ALA A 519 -19.08 -14.32 14.89
C ALA A 519 -20.50 -14.19 15.46
N ILE A 520 -21.41 -15.12 15.17
CA ILE A 520 -22.78 -15.11 15.71
C ILE A 520 -22.74 -15.52 17.18
N ALA A 521 -21.96 -16.55 17.53
CA ALA A 521 -21.74 -16.94 18.92
C ALA A 521 -21.10 -15.79 19.72
N PHE A 522 -20.10 -15.11 19.15
CA PHE A 522 -19.49 -13.92 19.74
C PHE A 522 -20.52 -12.81 19.97
N ALA A 523 -21.31 -12.44 18.95
CA ALA A 523 -22.34 -11.41 19.05
C ALA A 523 -23.38 -11.72 20.14
N ARG A 524 -23.82 -12.98 20.27
CA ARG A 524 -24.74 -13.41 21.33
C ARG A 524 -24.12 -13.28 22.73
N ARG A 525 -22.83 -13.59 22.89
CA ARG A 525 -22.09 -13.39 24.13
C ARG A 525 -22.00 -11.91 24.49
N MET A 526 -21.71 -11.04 23.52
CA MET A 526 -21.69 -9.59 23.72
C MET A 526 -23.06 -9.07 24.15
N GLN A 527 -24.14 -9.53 23.50
CA GLN A 527 -25.51 -9.17 23.88
C GLN A 527 -25.86 -9.59 25.31
N ALA A 528 -25.50 -10.82 25.70
CA ALA A 528 -25.79 -11.33 27.04
C ALA A 528 -25.05 -10.56 28.14
N LYS A 529 -23.83 -10.08 27.84
CA LYS A 529 -22.97 -9.40 28.81
C LYS A 529 -23.21 -7.89 28.87
N TYR A 530 -23.49 -7.26 27.72
CA TYR A 530 -23.53 -5.80 27.58
C TYR A 530 -24.87 -5.25 27.08
N GLY A 531 -25.87 -6.09 26.82
CA GLY A 531 -27.19 -5.67 26.33
C GLY A 531 -27.19 -5.34 24.82
N GLY A 532 -28.15 -4.54 24.39
CA GLY A 532 -28.35 -4.24 22.96
C GLY A 532 -29.13 -5.32 22.20
N ARG A 533 -29.27 -5.13 20.89
CA ARG A 533 -30.01 -6.05 20.00
C ARG A 533 -29.12 -6.61 18.90
N ILE A 534 -29.15 -7.93 18.70
CA ILE A 534 -28.48 -8.60 17.58
C ILE A 534 -29.46 -8.88 16.45
N VAL A 535 -29.03 -8.62 15.21
CA VAL A 535 -29.66 -9.10 13.98
C VAL A 535 -28.71 -10.10 13.33
N GLU A 536 -29.10 -11.37 13.29
CA GLU A 536 -28.26 -12.47 12.77
C GLU A 536 -28.65 -12.88 11.36
N HIS A 537 -27.65 -13.14 10.51
CA HIS A 537 -27.82 -13.70 9.17
C HIS A 537 -27.05 -15.02 9.06
N LYS A 538 -27.65 -16.11 9.57
CA LYS A 538 -27.00 -17.43 9.67
C LYS A 538 -26.40 -17.95 8.37
N ARG A 539 -27.07 -17.71 7.23
CA ARG A 539 -26.61 -18.16 5.90
C ARG A 539 -25.26 -17.54 5.49
N PHE A 540 -24.94 -16.36 6.02
CA PHE A 540 -23.74 -15.60 5.67
C PHE A 540 -22.71 -15.57 6.80
N GLY A 541 -23.03 -16.13 7.97
CA GLY A 541 -22.15 -16.06 9.15
C GLY A 541 -21.92 -14.63 9.62
N THR A 542 -22.94 -13.75 9.51
CA THR A 542 -22.82 -12.36 9.94
C THR A 542 -23.82 -12.02 11.05
N ALA A 543 -23.43 -11.09 11.92
CA ALA A 543 -24.25 -10.57 12.99
C ALA A 543 -24.04 -9.05 13.10
N LYS A 544 -25.14 -8.31 13.18
CA LYS A 544 -25.14 -6.86 13.39
C LYS A 544 -25.59 -6.57 14.82
N TRP A 545 -24.77 -5.88 15.59
CA TRP A 545 -25.06 -5.47 16.96
C TRP A 545 -25.50 -4.01 17.00
N LEU A 546 -26.78 -3.80 17.30
CA LEU A 546 -27.40 -2.48 17.40
C LEU A 546 -27.28 -1.98 18.85
N LEU A 547 -26.67 -0.80 19.01
CA LEU A 547 -26.34 -0.20 20.30
C LEU A 547 -27.24 1.01 20.62
N ASP A 548 -27.90 1.61 19.62
CA ASP A 548 -28.72 2.83 19.73
C ASP A 548 -30.23 2.57 19.93
N ARG A 549 -30.61 1.32 20.15
CA ARG A 549 -32.02 0.88 20.17
C ARG A 549 -32.69 1.20 21.51
N PRO A 550 -33.74 2.05 21.55
CA PRO A 550 -34.43 2.38 22.80
C PRO A 550 -35.13 1.18 23.45
N ASP A 551 -35.54 0.21 22.64
CA ASP A 551 -36.23 -1.02 23.06
C ASP A 551 -35.28 -2.10 23.64
N ALA A 552 -33.97 -1.93 23.49
CA ALA A 552 -32.97 -2.86 23.97
C ALA A 552 -31.69 -2.08 24.37
N PRO A 553 -31.69 -1.39 25.52
CA PRO A 553 -30.57 -0.56 25.93
C PRO A 553 -29.32 -1.41 26.20
N VAL A 554 -28.16 -0.79 25.95
CA VAL A 554 -26.85 -1.34 26.34
C VAL A 554 -26.49 -0.92 27.75
N HIS A 555 -25.79 -1.79 28.46
CA HIS A 555 -25.22 -1.54 29.78
C HIS A 555 -23.94 -0.71 29.64
N THR A 556 -24.09 0.60 29.42
CA THR A 556 -22.98 1.54 29.15
C THR A 556 -21.91 1.54 30.24
N ASP A 557 -22.31 1.42 31.50
CA ASP A 557 -21.37 1.38 32.64
C ASP A 557 -20.45 0.15 32.58
N ALA A 558 -20.99 -0.99 32.13
CA ALA A 558 -20.22 -2.22 31.96
C ALA A 558 -19.39 -2.20 30.66
N LEU A 559 -19.92 -1.59 29.60
CA LEU A 559 -19.27 -1.51 28.29
C LEU A 559 -18.08 -0.53 28.28
N LEU A 560 -18.16 0.55 29.07
CA LEU A 560 -17.15 1.60 29.17
C LEU A 560 -16.38 1.55 30.50
N ALA A 561 -16.47 0.42 31.21
CA ALA A 561 -15.79 0.22 32.49
C ALA A 561 -14.27 0.45 32.34
N GLY A 562 -13.72 1.35 33.16
CA GLY A 562 -12.29 1.69 33.14
C GLY A 562 -11.91 2.85 32.21
N LEU A 563 -12.88 3.52 31.58
CA LEU A 563 -12.66 4.76 30.81
C LEU A 563 -13.21 5.97 31.59
N GLU A 564 -12.33 6.73 32.25
CA GLU A 564 -12.72 7.93 33.01
C GLU A 564 -13.18 9.05 32.05
N GLY A 565 -14.32 9.69 32.36
CA GLY A 565 -14.88 10.78 31.55
C GLY A 565 -15.52 10.35 30.22
N ALA A 566 -15.90 9.08 30.09
CA ALA A 566 -16.53 8.56 28.87
C ALA A 566 -17.93 9.18 28.64
N ASP A 567 -18.12 9.79 27.47
CA ASP A 567 -19.45 10.24 27.01
C ASP A 567 -20.14 9.10 26.26
N PRO A 568 -21.30 8.58 26.74
CA PRO A 568 -22.07 7.55 26.04
C PRO A 568 -22.50 7.96 24.62
N ALA A 569 -22.56 9.26 24.31
CA ALA A 569 -22.84 9.76 22.96
C ALA A 569 -21.73 9.40 21.95
N GLY A 570 -20.54 8.97 22.42
CA GLY A 570 -19.44 8.51 21.58
C GLY A 570 -19.58 7.07 21.06
N LEU A 571 -20.62 6.33 21.45
CA LEU A 571 -20.87 4.97 20.96
C LEU A 571 -21.40 5.00 19.52
N PRO A 572 -20.93 4.09 18.65
CA PRO A 572 -21.49 3.95 17.31
C PRO A 572 -22.92 3.38 17.38
N PRO A 573 -23.77 3.66 16.38
CA PRO A 573 -25.15 3.15 16.35
C PRO A 573 -25.19 1.62 16.24
N HIS A 574 -24.20 1.04 15.56
CA HIS A 574 -24.08 -0.40 15.41
C HIS A 574 -22.65 -0.84 15.10
N LEU A 575 -22.40 -2.14 15.25
CA LEU A 575 -21.19 -2.84 14.80
C LEU A 575 -21.56 -4.06 13.96
N ASP A 576 -20.81 -4.31 12.90
CA ASP A 576 -20.99 -5.45 12.01
C ASP A 576 -19.89 -6.50 12.23
N PHE A 577 -20.30 -7.70 12.60
CA PHE A 577 -19.42 -8.86 12.82
C PHE A 577 -19.59 -9.88 11.70
N VAL A 578 -18.47 -10.37 11.18
CA VAL A 578 -18.43 -11.29 10.05
C VAL A 578 -17.51 -12.45 10.39
N THR A 579 -18.00 -13.68 10.26
CA THR A 579 -17.13 -14.86 10.30
C THR A 579 -16.25 -14.89 9.05
N ALA A 580 -14.94 -15.03 9.23
CA ALA A 580 -13.98 -15.21 8.15
C ALA A 580 -14.39 -16.40 7.28
N ARG A 581 -14.53 -16.16 5.98
CA ARG A 581 -15.12 -17.13 5.06
C ARG A 581 -14.49 -17.13 3.68
N THR A 582 -14.50 -18.29 3.05
CA THR A 582 -14.26 -18.48 1.62
C THR A 582 -15.57 -18.38 0.86
N GLU A 583 -15.53 -17.78 -0.33
CA GLU A 583 -16.68 -17.68 -1.24
C GLU A 583 -16.43 -18.54 -2.47
N PHE A 584 -17.42 -19.37 -2.82
CA PHE A 584 -17.38 -20.23 -3.99
C PHE A 584 -18.46 -19.84 -4.99
N TYR A 585 -18.05 -19.53 -6.22
CA TYR A 585 -18.94 -19.22 -7.32
C TYR A 585 -19.18 -20.49 -8.14
N SER A 586 -20.39 -21.05 -8.09
CA SER A 586 -20.75 -22.24 -8.87
C SER A 586 -20.91 -21.95 -10.37
N ALA A 587 -21.17 -20.69 -10.71
CA ALA A 587 -21.22 -20.17 -12.07
C ALA A 587 -20.93 -18.65 -12.03
N PRO A 588 -20.45 -18.05 -13.14
CA PRO A 588 -20.29 -16.61 -13.25
C PRO A 588 -21.58 -15.88 -12.86
N THR A 589 -21.48 -14.76 -12.14
CA THR A 589 -22.59 -13.86 -11.75
C THR A 589 -23.57 -14.35 -10.67
N VAL A 590 -23.45 -15.60 -10.20
CA VAL A 590 -24.29 -16.17 -9.13
C VAL A 590 -23.73 -15.77 -7.76
N LEU A 591 -24.61 -15.59 -6.76
CA LEU A 591 -24.18 -15.36 -5.37
C LEU A 591 -23.36 -16.56 -4.85
N PRO A 592 -22.25 -16.33 -4.15
CA PRO A 592 -21.37 -17.41 -3.72
C PRO A 592 -21.97 -18.22 -2.56
N THR A 593 -21.54 -19.47 -2.43
CA THR A 593 -21.71 -20.25 -1.19
C THR A 593 -20.53 -19.99 -0.24
N VAL A 594 -20.81 -19.88 1.05
CA VAL A 594 -19.81 -19.50 2.07
C VAL A 594 -19.41 -20.67 2.97
N GLN A 595 -18.14 -20.73 3.35
CA GLN A 595 -17.60 -21.68 4.34
C GLN A 595 -16.59 -20.98 5.25
N GLN A 596 -16.55 -21.34 6.55
CA GLN A 596 -15.56 -20.80 7.49
C GLN A 596 -14.12 -21.02 7.00
N SER A 597 -13.27 -20.00 7.14
CA SER A 597 -11.87 -20.02 6.70
C SER A 597 -11.00 -19.07 7.51
N SER A 598 -9.71 -18.99 7.18
CA SER A 598 -8.80 -17.96 7.71
C SER A 598 -9.08 -16.58 7.11
N ILE A 599 -8.58 -15.54 7.77
CA ILE A 599 -8.59 -14.14 7.31
C ILE A 599 -7.92 -14.03 5.95
N LYS A 600 -6.85 -14.80 5.72
CA LYS A 600 -6.12 -14.76 4.46
C LYS A 600 -7.03 -15.12 3.28
N LEU A 601 -7.88 -16.13 3.46
CA LEU A 601 -8.83 -16.55 2.44
C LEU A 601 -10.06 -15.62 2.34
N ASP A 602 -10.48 -15.00 3.45
CA ASP A 602 -11.53 -13.96 3.43
C ASP A 602 -11.08 -12.69 2.69
N LEU A 603 -9.81 -12.32 2.80
CA LEU A 603 -9.24 -11.18 2.09
C LEU A 603 -9.11 -11.49 0.59
N HIS A 604 -8.75 -12.73 0.21
CA HIS A 604 -8.58 -13.13 -1.19
C HIS A 604 -9.85 -12.97 -2.03
N ARG A 605 -11.04 -13.18 -1.46
CA ARG A 605 -12.32 -13.05 -2.18
C ARG A 605 -12.78 -11.61 -2.42
N ARG A 606 -12.06 -10.62 -1.91
CA ARG A 606 -12.41 -9.18 -2.04
C ARG A 606 -12.19 -8.70 -3.48
N ASP A 607 -12.53 -7.44 -3.72
CA ASP A 607 -12.51 -6.86 -5.06
C ASP A 607 -11.12 -6.39 -5.49
N PHE A 608 -10.45 -5.61 -4.65
CA PHE A 608 -9.17 -4.96 -4.96
C PHE A 608 -8.15 -5.09 -3.83
N THR A 609 -6.85 -5.07 -4.17
CA THR A 609 -5.72 -5.14 -3.22
C THR A 609 -5.80 -4.07 -2.13
N ILE A 610 -6.15 -2.84 -2.49
CA ILE A 610 -6.34 -1.74 -1.52
C ILE A 610 -7.45 -2.00 -0.48
N ASN A 611 -8.35 -2.96 -0.76
CA ASN A 611 -9.41 -3.39 0.15
C ASN A 611 -9.10 -4.70 0.87
N THR A 612 -7.88 -5.25 0.73
CA THR A 612 -7.45 -6.50 1.37
C THR A 612 -6.54 -6.28 2.57
N LEU A 613 -6.48 -5.04 3.07
CA LEU A 613 -5.75 -4.72 4.29
C LEU A 613 -6.59 -5.09 5.53
N ALA A 614 -5.95 -5.70 6.51
CA ALA A 614 -6.56 -6.06 7.79
C ALA A 614 -5.66 -5.68 8.96
N LEU A 615 -6.24 -5.24 10.07
CA LEU A 615 -5.55 -4.91 11.31
C LEU A 615 -6.00 -5.82 12.44
N CYS A 616 -5.05 -6.48 13.09
CA CYS A 616 -5.32 -7.37 14.21
C CYS A 616 -5.73 -6.56 15.46
N LEU A 617 -6.77 -7.04 16.14
CA LEU A 617 -7.29 -6.45 17.38
C LEU A 617 -7.02 -7.33 18.61
N ASN A 618 -6.39 -8.51 18.46
CA ASN A 618 -6.00 -9.32 19.60
C ASN A 618 -4.98 -8.56 20.48
N PRO A 619 -5.01 -8.70 21.82
CA PRO A 619 -4.18 -7.89 22.72
C PRO A 619 -2.66 -8.02 22.50
N ASP A 620 -2.19 -9.21 22.17
CA ASP A 620 -0.78 -9.55 21.93
C ASP A 620 -0.25 -9.01 20.59
N ARG A 621 -1.13 -8.90 19.60
CA ARG A 621 -0.85 -8.48 18.21
C ARG A 621 -1.54 -7.19 17.81
N TRP A 622 -1.90 -6.35 18.78
CA TRP A 622 -2.69 -5.14 18.56
C TRP A 622 -2.03 -4.20 17.54
N GLY A 623 -2.74 -3.90 16.45
CA GLY A 623 -2.28 -3.00 15.40
C GLY A 623 -1.35 -3.64 14.37
N GLU A 624 -1.15 -4.96 14.42
CA GLU A 624 -0.44 -5.69 13.37
C GLU A 624 -1.22 -5.63 12.04
N LEU A 625 -0.56 -5.17 10.98
CA LEU A 625 -1.14 -5.09 9.64
C LEU A 625 -0.88 -6.37 8.85
N LEU A 626 -1.96 -7.02 8.44
CA LEU A 626 -1.95 -8.11 7.49
C LEU A 626 -2.17 -7.55 6.08
N ASP A 627 -1.13 -7.64 5.26
CA ASP A 627 -1.16 -7.30 3.84
C ASP A 627 -0.51 -8.43 3.03
N ALA A 628 -1.28 -9.47 2.70
CA ALA A 628 -0.74 -10.61 1.96
C ALA A 628 -0.74 -10.42 0.43
N TRP A 629 -1.30 -9.32 -0.11
CA TRP A 629 -1.50 -9.07 -1.55
C TRP A 629 -0.89 -7.75 -2.04
N GLY A 630 -0.14 -7.04 -1.20
CA GLY A 630 0.52 -5.79 -1.59
C GLY A 630 -0.42 -4.60 -1.67
N GLY A 631 -1.54 -4.63 -0.95
CA GLY A 631 -2.51 -3.54 -0.91
C GLY A 631 -1.91 -2.21 -0.44
N LEU A 632 -0.90 -2.24 0.44
CA LEU A 632 -0.23 -1.03 0.92
C LEU A 632 0.67 -0.43 -0.16
N ALA A 633 1.32 -1.26 -0.97
CA ALA A 633 2.14 -0.79 -2.09
C ALA A 633 1.27 -0.16 -3.18
N ASP A 634 0.17 -0.83 -3.55
CA ASP A 634 -0.79 -0.28 -4.51
C ASP A 634 -1.45 1.00 -3.99
N LEU A 635 -1.74 1.08 -2.69
CA LEU A 635 -2.28 2.30 -2.06
C LEU A 635 -1.31 3.49 -2.17
N ARG A 636 -0.01 3.26 -1.95
CA ARG A 636 1.04 4.28 -2.10
C ARG A 636 1.26 4.69 -3.54
N ALA A 637 1.13 3.73 -4.47
CA ALA A 637 1.25 3.97 -5.90
C ALA A 637 -0.02 4.56 -6.53
N GLY A 638 -1.12 4.65 -5.78
CA GLY A 638 -2.40 5.14 -6.29
C GLY A 638 -3.05 4.20 -7.31
N LEU A 639 -2.99 2.88 -7.09
CA LEU A 639 -3.44 1.87 -8.04
C LEU A 639 -4.69 1.13 -7.56
N VAL A 640 -5.63 0.90 -8.49
CA VAL A 640 -6.76 -0.03 -8.32
C VAL A 640 -6.44 -1.33 -9.06
N ARG A 641 -6.11 -2.39 -8.32
CA ARG A 641 -5.70 -3.70 -8.85
C ARG A 641 -6.59 -4.82 -8.33
N VAL A 642 -7.00 -5.74 -9.21
CA VAL A 642 -7.73 -6.97 -8.82
C VAL A 642 -6.79 -8.05 -8.27
N LEU A 643 -7.31 -8.95 -7.42
CA LEU A 643 -6.52 -10.01 -6.80
C LEU A 643 -6.16 -11.18 -7.74
N HIS A 644 -7.00 -11.45 -8.73
CA HIS A 644 -6.80 -12.55 -9.69
C HIS A 644 -7.52 -12.25 -11.02
N SER A 645 -7.13 -12.96 -12.08
CA SER A 645 -7.64 -12.76 -13.44
C SER A 645 -9.14 -12.94 -13.59
N LEU A 646 -9.75 -13.82 -12.78
CA LEU A 646 -11.19 -14.10 -12.82
C LEU A 646 -12.06 -13.11 -11.99
N SER A 647 -11.48 -12.08 -11.39
CA SER A 647 -12.19 -11.19 -10.44
C SER A 647 -13.48 -10.59 -11.02
N PHE A 648 -13.44 -10.08 -12.26
CA PHE A 648 -14.62 -9.54 -12.94
C PHE A 648 -15.57 -10.61 -13.48
N VAL A 649 -15.08 -11.84 -13.71
CA VAL A 649 -15.92 -12.98 -14.13
C VAL A 649 -16.77 -13.47 -12.97
N ASP A 650 -16.17 -13.56 -11.78
CA ASP A 650 -16.85 -13.95 -10.55
C ASP A 650 -17.91 -12.90 -10.18
N ASP A 651 -17.56 -11.61 -10.26
CA ASP A 651 -18.46 -10.51 -9.99
C ASP A 651 -18.28 -9.30 -10.94
N PRO A 652 -19.08 -9.21 -12.02
CA PRO A 652 -18.97 -8.10 -12.96
C PRO A 652 -19.33 -6.74 -12.35
N THR A 653 -20.00 -6.69 -11.19
CA THR A 653 -20.26 -5.40 -10.51
C THR A 653 -18.99 -4.71 -10.03
N ARG A 654 -17.87 -5.45 -9.93
CA ARG A 654 -16.55 -4.90 -9.64
C ARG A 654 -16.08 -3.89 -10.70
N ILE A 655 -16.59 -3.96 -11.93
CA ILE A 655 -16.30 -2.97 -12.98
C ILE A 655 -16.74 -1.56 -12.55
N LEU A 656 -17.98 -1.43 -12.07
CA LEU A 656 -18.53 -0.17 -11.55
C LEU A 656 -17.76 0.29 -10.31
N ARG A 657 -17.39 -0.65 -9.44
CA ARG A 657 -16.62 -0.37 -8.22
C ARG A 657 -15.20 0.11 -8.52
N ALA A 658 -14.53 -0.46 -9.53
CA ALA A 658 -13.18 -0.08 -9.94
C ALA A 658 -13.16 1.40 -10.33
N VAL A 659 -14.08 1.82 -11.20
CA VAL A 659 -14.20 3.22 -11.61
C VAL A 659 -14.61 4.12 -10.45
N ARG A 660 -15.51 3.66 -9.57
CA ARG A 660 -15.86 4.41 -8.35
C ARG A 660 -14.63 4.67 -7.48
N TYR A 661 -13.78 3.67 -7.27
CA TYR A 661 -12.56 3.84 -6.46
C TYR A 661 -11.46 4.65 -7.17
N GLU A 662 -11.28 4.45 -8.48
CA GLU A 662 -10.40 5.26 -9.33
C GLU A 662 -10.69 6.75 -9.13
N GLN A 663 -11.96 7.16 -9.27
CA GLN A 663 -12.33 8.57 -9.17
C GLN A 663 -12.41 9.09 -7.74
N ARG A 664 -12.82 8.25 -6.77
CA ARG A 664 -12.94 8.64 -5.37
C ARG A 664 -11.60 8.98 -4.73
N PHE A 665 -10.55 8.23 -5.07
CA PHE A 665 -9.22 8.39 -4.47
C PHE A 665 -8.21 9.07 -5.41
N ASP A 666 -8.64 9.47 -6.61
CA ASP A 666 -7.76 9.98 -7.66
C ASP A 666 -6.65 8.98 -8.02
N PHE A 667 -7.04 7.72 -8.10
CA PHE A 667 -6.19 6.59 -8.43
C PHE A 667 -6.29 6.24 -9.91
N VAL A 668 -5.46 5.30 -10.35
CA VAL A 668 -5.47 4.76 -11.72
C VAL A 668 -5.76 3.27 -11.67
N ILE A 669 -6.65 2.79 -12.54
CA ILE A 669 -6.84 1.35 -12.73
C ILE A 669 -5.57 0.78 -13.36
N GLU A 670 -5.01 -0.23 -12.74
CA GLU A 670 -3.77 -0.87 -13.18
C GLU A 670 -3.90 -1.49 -14.59
N PRO A 671 -2.88 -1.41 -15.48
CA PRO A 671 -3.06 -1.75 -16.89
C PRO A 671 -3.62 -3.15 -17.15
N ARG A 672 -3.12 -4.17 -16.45
CA ARG A 672 -3.63 -5.54 -16.59
C ARG A 672 -5.06 -5.67 -16.08
N THR A 673 -5.40 -4.98 -15.00
CA THR A 673 -6.75 -4.90 -14.46
C THR A 673 -7.71 -4.24 -15.44
N LEU A 674 -7.25 -3.22 -16.18
CA LEU A 674 -8.04 -2.55 -17.21
C LEU A 674 -8.32 -3.46 -18.42
N GLU A 675 -7.34 -4.27 -18.84
CA GLU A 675 -7.53 -5.31 -19.86
C GLU A 675 -8.62 -6.31 -19.42
N LEU A 676 -8.49 -6.86 -18.21
CA LEU A 676 -9.44 -7.82 -17.65
C LEU A 676 -10.85 -7.24 -17.50
N LEU A 677 -10.95 -5.95 -17.16
CA LEU A 677 -12.21 -5.23 -17.09
C LEU A 677 -12.88 -5.19 -18.47
N SER A 678 -12.10 -4.85 -19.50
CA SER A 678 -12.57 -4.74 -20.88
C SER A 678 -13.07 -6.09 -21.40
N ASP A 679 -12.34 -7.17 -21.13
CA ASP A 679 -12.71 -8.54 -21.51
C ASP A 679 -14.00 -9.03 -20.82
N ALA A 680 -14.34 -8.47 -19.65
CA ALA A 680 -15.48 -8.89 -18.84
C ALA A 680 -16.74 -8.04 -19.04
N LEU A 681 -16.70 -6.99 -19.88
CA LEU A 681 -17.82 -6.06 -20.06
C LEU A 681 -19.14 -6.75 -20.42
N GLU A 682 -19.12 -7.70 -21.35
CA GLU A 682 -20.32 -8.43 -21.80
C GLU A 682 -21.00 -9.22 -20.65
N LEU A 683 -20.25 -9.57 -19.60
CA LEU A 683 -20.81 -10.30 -18.45
C LEU A 683 -21.75 -9.43 -17.60
N LEU A 684 -21.74 -8.11 -17.76
CA LEU A 684 -22.70 -7.21 -17.11
C LEU A 684 -24.15 -7.53 -17.48
N ASP A 685 -24.41 -8.10 -18.65
CA ASP A 685 -25.76 -8.51 -19.08
C ASP A 685 -26.35 -9.62 -18.22
N ARG A 686 -25.48 -10.44 -17.63
CA ARG A 686 -25.87 -11.56 -16.75
C ARG A 686 -26.10 -11.11 -15.30
N VAL A 687 -25.71 -9.88 -14.94
CA VAL A 687 -25.92 -9.34 -13.60
C VAL A 687 -27.36 -8.87 -13.42
N THR A 688 -27.94 -9.15 -12.26
CA THR A 688 -29.31 -8.76 -11.93
C THR A 688 -29.48 -7.23 -11.87
N PRO A 689 -30.64 -6.69 -12.31
CA PRO A 689 -30.92 -5.24 -12.32
C PRO A 689 -30.62 -4.54 -10.99
N ALA A 690 -31.00 -5.17 -9.88
CA ALA A 690 -30.84 -4.60 -8.55
C ALA A 690 -29.38 -4.36 -8.16
N ARG A 691 -28.45 -5.22 -8.59
CA ARG A 691 -27.03 -5.12 -8.26
C ARG A 691 -26.34 -4.02 -9.06
N ILE A 692 -26.64 -3.92 -10.36
CA ILE A 692 -26.14 -2.82 -11.21
C ILE A 692 -26.65 -1.49 -10.67
N ARG A 693 -27.97 -1.39 -10.41
CA ARG A 693 -28.57 -0.18 -9.84
C ARG A 693 -27.91 0.20 -8.51
N HIS A 694 -27.67 -0.75 -7.62
CA HIS A 694 -27.06 -0.46 -6.33
C HIS A 694 -25.67 0.17 -6.47
N GLU A 695 -24.79 -0.39 -7.30
CA GLU A 695 -23.45 0.19 -7.51
C GLU A 695 -23.51 1.54 -8.26
N LEU A 696 -24.45 1.71 -9.20
CA LEU A 696 -24.68 2.99 -9.87
C LEU A 696 -25.18 4.07 -8.92
N GLU A 697 -26.14 3.77 -8.04
CA GLU A 697 -26.62 4.67 -6.98
C GLU A 697 -25.47 5.08 -6.05
N ARG A 698 -24.56 4.17 -5.71
CA ARG A 698 -23.37 4.50 -4.93
C ARG A 698 -22.42 5.43 -5.67
N ILE A 699 -22.22 5.25 -6.97
CA ILE A 699 -21.44 6.19 -7.79
C ILE A 699 -22.08 7.58 -7.76
N LEU A 700 -23.41 7.66 -7.92
CA LEU A 700 -24.18 8.91 -7.92
C LEU A 700 -24.17 9.64 -6.56
N GLN A 701 -23.80 8.96 -5.48
CA GLN A 701 -23.65 9.54 -4.14
C GLN A 701 -22.23 10.01 -3.83
N GLU A 702 -21.24 9.76 -4.70
CA GLU A 702 -19.88 10.31 -4.52
C GLU A 702 -19.89 11.84 -4.70
N ALA A 703 -18.80 12.52 -4.31
CA ALA A 703 -18.73 13.99 -4.34
C ALA A 703 -18.77 14.59 -5.76
N THR A 704 -18.19 13.89 -6.74
CA THR A 704 -18.12 14.30 -8.16
C THR A 704 -18.53 13.15 -9.08
N PRO A 705 -19.81 12.73 -9.06
CA PRO A 705 -20.27 11.54 -9.78
C PRO A 705 -20.14 11.66 -11.30
N GLU A 706 -20.15 12.89 -11.83
CA GLU A 706 -19.94 13.17 -13.25
C GLU A 706 -18.61 12.61 -13.78
N LYS A 707 -17.52 12.65 -12.99
CA LYS A 707 -16.21 12.10 -13.39
C LYS A 707 -16.27 10.58 -13.55
N ALA A 708 -16.89 9.90 -12.60
CA ALA A 708 -17.08 8.45 -12.64
C ALA A 708 -17.96 8.02 -13.81
N LEU A 709 -19.02 8.76 -14.11
CA LEU A 709 -19.88 8.47 -15.25
C LEU A 709 -19.20 8.74 -16.60
N GLN A 710 -18.42 9.82 -16.73
CA GLN A 710 -17.60 10.06 -17.93
C GLN A 710 -16.61 8.92 -18.16
N ARG A 711 -15.99 8.45 -17.08
CA ARG A 711 -15.06 7.32 -17.14
C ARG A 711 -15.78 6.01 -17.51
N LEU A 712 -16.96 5.74 -16.97
CA LEU A 712 -17.78 4.59 -17.35
C LEU A 712 -18.21 4.65 -18.82
N ASP A 713 -18.52 5.84 -19.34
CA ASP A 713 -18.86 6.04 -20.76
C ASP A 713 -17.63 5.77 -21.66
N ALA A 714 -16.47 6.32 -21.29
CA ALA A 714 -15.21 6.09 -22.01
C ALA A 714 -14.78 4.62 -22.06
N LEU A 715 -15.14 3.84 -21.03
CA LEU A 715 -14.89 2.39 -20.97
C LEU A 715 -16.00 1.55 -21.62
N GLY A 716 -17.04 2.18 -22.18
CA GLY A 716 -18.18 1.49 -22.81
C GLY A 716 -19.16 0.84 -21.82
N VAL A 717 -19.00 1.04 -20.51
CA VAL A 717 -19.84 0.42 -19.48
C VAL A 717 -21.27 0.96 -19.53
N LEU A 718 -21.46 2.27 -19.76
CA LEU A 718 -22.81 2.85 -19.87
C LEU A 718 -23.56 2.30 -21.09
N HIS A 719 -22.87 2.20 -22.24
CA HIS A 719 -23.41 1.60 -23.45
C HIS A 719 -23.82 0.14 -23.24
N GLN A 720 -23.04 -0.62 -22.46
CA GLN A 720 -23.38 -2.00 -22.08
C GLN A 720 -24.62 -2.09 -21.17
N ILE A 721 -24.85 -1.11 -20.29
CA ILE A 721 -26.09 -1.05 -19.51
C ILE A 721 -27.26 -0.78 -20.46
N HIS A 722 -27.16 0.26 -21.29
CA HIS A 722 -28.13 0.53 -22.35
C HIS A 722 -27.50 1.46 -23.42
N PRO A 723 -27.66 1.19 -24.74
CA PRO A 723 -26.95 1.91 -25.80
C PRO A 723 -27.17 3.42 -25.83
N SER A 724 -28.32 3.90 -25.35
CA SER A 724 -28.64 5.34 -25.31
C SER A 724 -28.09 6.08 -24.09
N LEU A 725 -27.43 5.39 -23.15
CA LEU A 725 -26.87 6.02 -21.96
C LEU A 725 -25.47 6.57 -22.27
N HIS A 726 -25.31 7.88 -22.08
CA HIS A 726 -24.06 8.61 -22.26
C HIS A 726 -23.90 9.68 -21.20
N MET A 727 -22.68 10.12 -20.96
CA MET A 727 -22.37 11.26 -20.09
C MET A 727 -21.78 12.40 -20.90
N THR A 728 -22.52 13.51 -20.99
CA THR A 728 -22.11 14.71 -21.73
C THR A 728 -21.53 15.78 -20.82
N SER A 729 -20.77 16.73 -21.39
CA SER A 729 -20.28 17.91 -20.66
C SER A 729 -21.44 18.76 -20.12
N THR A 730 -22.55 18.87 -20.86
CA THR A 730 -23.76 19.56 -20.41
C THR A 730 -24.34 18.91 -19.16
N MET A 731 -24.48 17.58 -19.13
CA MET A 731 -24.96 16.85 -17.95
C MET A 731 -24.03 17.04 -16.75
N ALA A 732 -22.71 17.01 -16.96
CA ALA A 732 -21.75 17.27 -15.90
C ALA A 732 -21.93 18.68 -15.29
N GLN A 733 -22.19 19.68 -16.12
CA GLN A 733 -22.50 21.04 -15.66
C GLN A 733 -23.84 21.10 -14.91
N GLN A 734 -24.87 20.39 -15.39
CA GLN A 734 -26.17 20.28 -14.73
C GLN A 734 -26.05 19.62 -13.35
N PHE A 735 -25.14 18.63 -13.19
CA PHE A 735 -24.86 18.02 -11.90
C PHE A 735 -24.27 19.02 -10.91
N ALA A 736 -23.32 19.84 -11.37
CA ALA A 736 -22.74 20.92 -10.57
C ALA A 736 -23.78 21.99 -10.20
N ASP A 737 -24.63 22.41 -11.15
CA ASP A 737 -25.70 23.39 -10.90
C ASP A 737 -26.72 22.84 -9.87
N LEU A 738 -27.11 21.57 -9.98
CA LEU A 738 -27.98 20.92 -9.01
C LEU A 738 -27.40 20.98 -7.59
N ARG A 739 -26.11 20.66 -7.43
CA ARG A 739 -25.43 20.74 -6.12
C ARG A 739 -25.42 22.16 -5.59
N ALA A 740 -25.11 23.14 -6.42
CA ALA A 740 -25.09 24.55 -6.03
C ALA A 740 -26.47 25.02 -5.56
N ARG A 741 -27.53 24.70 -6.32
CA ARG A 741 -28.92 25.06 -5.96
C ARG A 741 -29.42 24.39 -4.69
N ARG A 742 -29.02 23.15 -4.42
CA ARG A 742 -29.36 22.46 -3.16
C ARG A 742 -28.65 23.04 -1.95
N ALA A 743 -27.47 23.62 -2.13
CA ALA A 743 -26.67 24.24 -1.07
C ALA A 743 -27.06 25.71 -0.82
N ALA A 744 -27.82 26.34 -1.73
CA ALA A 744 -28.26 27.72 -1.60
C ALA A 744 -29.20 27.91 -0.39
N SER A 745 -29.16 29.07 0.26
CA SER A 745 -30.00 29.37 1.42
C SER A 745 -31.50 29.42 1.09
N ASP A 746 -31.84 29.66 -0.16
CA ASP A 746 -33.18 29.70 -0.74
C ASP A 746 -33.49 28.47 -1.62
N ALA A 747 -32.80 27.35 -1.37
CA ALA A 747 -32.99 26.10 -2.11
C ALA A 747 -34.46 25.64 -2.14
N ASP A 748 -34.90 25.16 -3.30
CA ASP A 748 -36.25 24.61 -3.45
C ASP A 748 -36.42 23.38 -2.52
N PRO A 749 -37.42 23.40 -1.60
CA PRO A 749 -37.62 22.31 -0.64
C PRO A 749 -37.81 20.93 -1.29
N HIS A 750 -38.36 20.88 -2.52
CA HIS A 750 -38.56 19.63 -3.24
C HIS A 750 -37.23 19.03 -3.71
N LEU A 751 -36.25 19.85 -4.10
CA LEU A 751 -34.91 19.38 -4.47
C LEU A 751 -34.11 18.94 -3.25
N VAL A 752 -34.25 19.65 -2.13
CA VAL A 752 -33.57 19.32 -0.86
C VAL A 752 -34.10 18.01 -0.28
N ALA A 753 -35.42 17.79 -0.31
CA ALA A 753 -36.06 16.58 0.22
C ALA A 753 -35.82 15.33 -0.64
N ALA A 754 -35.61 15.50 -1.95
CA ALA A 754 -35.38 14.37 -2.85
C ALA A 754 -33.96 13.78 -2.71
N PRO A 755 -33.81 12.44 -2.71
CA PRO A 755 -32.50 11.80 -2.77
C PRO A 755 -31.74 12.23 -4.03
N ILE A 756 -30.48 12.65 -3.86
CA ILE A 756 -29.70 13.30 -4.94
C ILE A 756 -29.47 12.38 -6.12
N GLU A 757 -29.25 11.09 -5.88
CA GLU A 757 -29.05 10.07 -6.89
C GLU A 757 -30.27 9.94 -7.82
N ARG A 758 -31.49 10.19 -7.33
CA ARG A 758 -32.70 10.17 -8.17
C ARG A 758 -32.77 11.37 -9.10
N LEU A 759 -32.34 12.53 -8.63
CA LEU A 759 -32.29 13.76 -9.42
C LEU A 759 -31.23 13.64 -10.53
N TYR A 760 -30.07 13.05 -10.23
CA TYR A 760 -29.06 12.74 -11.24
C TYR A 760 -29.55 11.76 -12.29
N LEU A 761 -30.25 10.69 -11.90
CA LEU A 761 -30.88 9.77 -12.86
C LEU A 761 -31.91 10.48 -13.75
N ALA A 762 -32.65 11.45 -13.21
CA ALA A 762 -33.58 12.26 -13.99
C ALA A 762 -32.85 13.15 -15.01
N ILE A 763 -31.72 13.76 -14.63
CA ILE A 763 -30.86 14.53 -15.56
C ILE A 763 -30.35 13.64 -16.70
N ILE A 764 -29.84 12.45 -16.38
CA ILE A 764 -29.35 11.47 -17.39
C ILE A 764 -30.49 11.03 -18.30
N ALA A 765 -31.70 10.86 -17.76
CA ALA A 765 -32.86 10.41 -18.51
C ALA A 765 -33.53 11.50 -19.35
N PHE A 766 -33.31 12.78 -19.04
CA PHE A 766 -33.94 13.90 -19.71
C PHE A 766 -33.77 13.88 -21.24
N PRO A 767 -32.56 13.67 -21.81
CA PRO A 767 -32.39 13.57 -23.26
C PRO A 767 -32.77 12.21 -23.87
N LEU A 768 -33.30 11.25 -23.09
CA LEU A 768 -33.72 9.94 -23.60
C LEU A 768 -35.15 9.98 -24.14
N GLU A 769 -35.39 9.27 -25.25
CA GLU A 769 -36.73 9.15 -25.80
C GLU A 769 -37.59 8.26 -24.90
N ALA A 770 -38.93 8.40 -24.98
CA ALA A 770 -39.84 7.65 -24.11
C ALA A 770 -39.68 6.11 -24.21
N ALA A 771 -39.22 5.58 -25.35
CA ALA A 771 -38.87 4.17 -25.49
C ALA A 771 -37.58 3.82 -24.73
N ALA A 772 -36.51 4.59 -24.91
CA ALA A 772 -35.25 4.40 -24.22
C ALA A 772 -35.37 4.60 -22.70
N THR A 773 -36.13 5.59 -22.23
CA THR A 773 -36.39 5.81 -20.80
C THR A 773 -37.03 4.57 -20.16
N ARG A 774 -38.01 3.95 -20.84
CA ARG A 774 -38.66 2.72 -20.35
C ARG A 774 -37.70 1.54 -20.31
N ALA A 775 -36.91 1.34 -21.37
CA ALA A 775 -35.90 0.27 -21.40
C ALA A 775 -34.86 0.41 -20.28
N VAL A 776 -34.40 1.62 -19.99
CA VAL A 776 -33.49 1.91 -18.86
C VAL A 776 -34.16 1.65 -17.52
N GLN A 777 -35.43 2.04 -17.34
CA GLN A 777 -36.21 1.77 -16.14
C GLN A 777 -36.31 0.27 -15.84
N GLU A 778 -36.56 -0.54 -16.86
CA GLU A 778 -36.62 -2.00 -16.78
C GLU A 778 -35.25 -2.61 -16.47
N ARG A 779 -34.21 -2.19 -17.21
CA ARG A 779 -32.83 -2.72 -17.05
C ARG A 779 -32.25 -2.48 -15.66
N LEU A 780 -32.55 -1.34 -15.04
CA LEU A 780 -32.10 -1.01 -13.67
C LEU A 780 -33.12 -1.42 -12.60
N GLY A 781 -34.32 -1.86 -12.99
CA GLY A 781 -35.41 -2.19 -12.08
C GLY A 781 -35.76 -1.04 -11.13
N LEU A 782 -35.89 0.18 -11.65
CA LEU A 782 -36.07 1.39 -10.84
C LEU A 782 -37.35 1.35 -9.98
N ARG A 783 -37.32 1.99 -8.81
CA ARG A 783 -38.48 2.09 -7.90
C ARG A 783 -39.53 3.07 -8.45
N SER A 784 -40.78 2.92 -8.02
CA SER A 784 -41.92 3.69 -8.52
C SER A 784 -41.71 5.20 -8.44
N GLU A 785 -41.15 5.73 -7.35
CA GLU A 785 -40.90 7.16 -7.20
C GLU A 785 -39.88 7.68 -8.23
N THR A 786 -38.83 6.91 -8.50
CA THR A 786 -37.84 7.24 -9.53
C THR A 786 -38.43 7.10 -10.93
N GLN A 787 -39.26 6.07 -11.16
CA GLN A 787 -39.96 5.89 -12.44
C GLN A 787 -40.88 7.07 -12.77
N HIS A 788 -41.64 7.57 -11.80
CA HIS A 788 -42.48 8.76 -11.97
C HIS A 788 -41.65 10.00 -12.33
N LEU A 789 -40.53 10.23 -11.63
CA LEU A 789 -39.66 11.37 -11.96
C LEU A 789 -39.04 11.26 -13.36
N LEU A 790 -38.65 10.06 -13.80
CA LEU A 790 -38.18 9.84 -15.17
C LEU A 790 -39.30 10.04 -16.20
N HIS A 791 -40.54 9.72 -15.85
CA HIS A 791 -41.70 9.99 -16.69
C HIS A 791 -41.95 11.49 -16.83
N ASP A 792 -41.83 12.27 -15.75
CA ASP A 792 -41.88 13.73 -15.78
C ASP A 792 -40.88 14.30 -16.77
N MET A 793 -39.65 13.79 -16.79
CA MET A 793 -38.61 14.21 -17.73
C MET A 793 -39.01 13.94 -19.18
N SER A 794 -39.68 12.81 -19.43
CA SER A 794 -40.20 12.47 -20.76
C SER A 794 -41.30 13.42 -21.22
N ILE A 795 -42.18 13.85 -20.32
CA ILE A 795 -43.22 14.86 -20.59
C ILE A 795 -42.57 16.21 -20.89
N LEU A 796 -41.68 16.68 -20.00
CA LEU A 796 -41.01 17.98 -20.16
C LEU A 796 -40.21 18.04 -21.46
N ARG A 797 -39.48 16.98 -21.81
CA ARG A 797 -38.76 16.90 -23.08
C ARG A 797 -39.70 16.93 -24.28
N ARG A 798 -40.79 16.16 -24.25
CA ARG A 798 -41.76 16.10 -25.36
C ARG A 798 -42.36 17.46 -25.68
N TYR A 799 -42.63 18.27 -24.66
CA TYR A 799 -43.25 19.58 -24.82
C TYR A 799 -42.27 20.74 -24.70
N LEU A 800 -40.96 20.50 -24.73
CA LEU A 800 -39.95 21.54 -24.50
C LEU A 800 -40.07 22.71 -25.49
N ASP A 801 -40.31 22.40 -26.76
CA ASP A 801 -40.50 23.42 -27.80
C ASP A 801 -41.73 24.29 -27.54
N ARG A 802 -42.84 23.67 -27.09
CA ARG A 802 -44.07 24.40 -26.74
C ARG A 802 -43.90 25.22 -25.46
N LEU A 803 -43.19 24.68 -24.46
CA LEU A 803 -42.85 25.40 -23.23
C LEU A 803 -41.95 26.61 -23.51
N GLY A 804 -41.13 26.54 -24.57
CA GLY A 804 -40.24 27.62 -25.00
C GLY A 804 -40.85 28.61 -25.99
N ASP A 805 -42.11 28.44 -26.39
CA ASP A 805 -42.81 29.32 -27.33
C ASP A 805 -43.46 30.51 -26.60
N PRO A 806 -43.02 31.77 -26.82
CA PRO A 806 -43.62 32.95 -26.20
C PRO A 806 -45.10 33.17 -26.55
N ALA A 807 -45.59 32.57 -27.65
CA ALA A 807 -46.98 32.65 -28.09
C ALA A 807 -47.86 31.53 -27.52
N ALA A 808 -47.31 30.62 -26.72
CA ALA A 808 -48.09 29.59 -26.05
C ALA A 808 -49.12 30.20 -25.09
N ARG A 809 -50.33 29.65 -25.10
CA ARG A 809 -51.39 30.09 -24.20
C ARG A 809 -51.10 29.63 -22.78
N PRO A 810 -51.45 30.42 -21.74
CA PRO A 810 -51.30 30.00 -20.35
C PRO A 810 -51.95 28.64 -20.04
N SER A 811 -53.12 28.35 -20.63
CA SER A 811 -53.82 27.07 -20.48
C SER A 811 -52.99 25.87 -20.94
N GLU A 812 -52.31 25.97 -22.08
CA GLU A 812 -51.49 24.90 -22.65
C GLU A 812 -50.28 24.60 -21.76
N ILE A 813 -49.62 25.66 -21.25
CA ILE A 813 -48.49 25.53 -20.33
C ILE A 813 -48.93 24.89 -19.01
N VAL A 814 -50.03 25.36 -18.43
CA VAL A 814 -50.59 24.79 -17.19
C VAL A 814 -50.98 23.34 -17.38
N GLN A 815 -51.59 22.97 -18.51
CA GLN A 815 -51.96 21.58 -18.79
C GLN A 815 -50.73 20.65 -18.83
N ILE A 816 -49.58 21.15 -19.33
CA ILE A 816 -48.33 20.39 -19.31
C ILE A 816 -47.77 20.30 -17.89
N PHE A 817 -47.64 21.43 -17.18
CA PHE A 817 -47.05 21.45 -15.84
C PHE A 817 -47.90 20.75 -14.77
N ASP A 818 -49.23 20.71 -14.91
CA ASP A 818 -50.12 19.96 -14.02
C ASP A 818 -49.89 18.43 -14.11
N GLN A 819 -49.28 17.93 -15.20
CA GLN A 819 -48.94 16.51 -15.37
C GLN A 819 -47.60 16.15 -14.72
N VAL A 820 -46.80 17.15 -14.29
CA VAL A 820 -45.44 16.97 -13.81
C VAL A 820 -45.40 17.12 -12.29
N THR A 821 -44.68 16.25 -11.60
CA THR A 821 -44.58 16.36 -10.13
C THR A 821 -43.85 17.66 -9.69
N PRO A 822 -44.08 18.15 -8.46
CA PRO A 822 -43.36 19.31 -7.95
C PRO A 822 -41.83 19.17 -8.00
N VAL A 823 -41.31 17.96 -7.77
CA VAL A 823 -39.87 17.65 -7.88
C VAL A 823 -39.39 17.80 -9.33
N GLY A 824 -40.16 17.30 -10.30
CA GLY A 824 -39.84 17.46 -11.73
C GLY A 824 -39.82 18.92 -12.18
N LEU A 825 -40.80 19.72 -11.73
CA LEU A 825 -40.84 21.17 -12.01
C LEU A 825 -39.68 21.92 -11.34
N ALA A 826 -39.34 21.56 -10.09
CA ALA A 826 -38.21 22.17 -9.38
C ALA A 826 -36.86 21.85 -10.04
N LEU A 827 -36.75 20.72 -10.76
CA LEU A 827 -35.55 20.32 -11.49
C LEU A 827 -35.42 21.02 -12.86
N LEU A 828 -36.52 21.51 -13.44
CA LEU A 828 -36.53 22.12 -14.78
C LEU A 828 -35.51 23.27 -14.96
N PRO A 829 -35.26 24.18 -13.99
CA PRO A 829 -34.24 25.22 -14.10
C PRO A 829 -32.80 24.72 -14.18
N VAL A 830 -32.54 23.49 -13.72
CA VAL A 830 -31.25 22.80 -13.89
C VAL A 830 -31.14 22.23 -15.30
N LEU A 831 -32.24 21.69 -15.82
CA LEU A 831 -32.26 20.97 -17.10
C LEU A 831 -32.25 21.92 -18.31
N CYS A 832 -32.90 23.06 -18.19
CA CYS A 832 -33.10 24.01 -19.27
C CYS A 832 -32.87 25.45 -18.79
N HIS A 833 -32.09 26.21 -19.55
CA HIS A 833 -31.79 27.62 -19.28
C HIS A 833 -32.48 28.59 -20.24
N ALA A 834 -33.46 28.12 -21.02
CA ALA A 834 -34.22 28.97 -21.94
C ALA A 834 -35.06 30.00 -21.15
N PRO A 835 -34.87 31.31 -21.35
CA PRO A 835 -35.52 32.34 -20.53
C PRO A 835 -37.06 32.26 -20.54
N VAL A 836 -37.64 31.90 -21.70
CA VAL A 836 -39.10 31.78 -21.88
C VAL A 836 -39.67 30.65 -21.02
N VAL A 837 -39.00 29.48 -21.01
CA VAL A 837 -39.42 28.32 -20.20
C VAL A 837 -39.41 28.67 -18.71
N LEU A 838 -38.37 29.41 -18.26
CA LEU A 838 -38.23 29.82 -16.87
C LEU A 838 -39.26 30.87 -16.45
N ASP A 839 -39.58 31.84 -17.32
CA ASP A 839 -40.66 32.80 -17.09
C ASP A 839 -42.03 32.09 -16.99
N HIS A 840 -42.30 31.14 -17.90
CA HIS A 840 -43.49 30.31 -17.83
C HIS A 840 -43.60 29.51 -16.53
N LEU A 841 -42.51 28.90 -16.07
CA LEU A 841 -42.46 28.19 -14.79
C LEU A 841 -42.73 29.13 -13.61
N GLN A 842 -42.10 30.31 -13.62
CA GLN A 842 -42.29 31.32 -12.56
C GLN A 842 -43.75 31.79 -12.50
N ARG A 843 -44.36 32.11 -13.65
CA ARG A 843 -45.78 32.51 -13.73
C ARG A 843 -46.71 31.39 -13.29
N TYR A 844 -46.41 30.14 -13.65
CA TYR A 844 -47.15 28.98 -13.18
C TYR A 844 -47.12 28.86 -11.65
N GLN A 845 -45.95 28.94 -11.05
CA GLN A 845 -45.77 28.80 -9.59
C GLN A 845 -46.35 29.99 -8.80
N ALA A 846 -46.25 31.21 -9.33
CA ALA A 846 -46.71 32.42 -8.65
C ALA A 846 -48.23 32.63 -8.80
N VAL A 847 -48.77 32.43 -10.01
CA VAL A 847 -50.10 32.88 -10.41
C VAL A 847 -50.94 31.73 -10.98
N TRP A 848 -50.54 31.11 -12.11
CA TRP A 848 -51.47 30.28 -12.89
C TRP A 848 -51.97 29.03 -12.16
N ARG A 849 -51.15 28.38 -11.32
CA ARG A 849 -51.59 27.21 -10.53
C ARG A 849 -52.72 27.54 -9.53
N ARG A 850 -52.85 28.81 -9.15
CA ARG A 850 -53.85 29.29 -8.18
C ARG A 850 -55.15 29.72 -8.84
N ILE A 851 -55.18 29.83 -10.17
CA ILE A 851 -56.39 30.20 -10.92
C ILE A 851 -57.30 28.98 -10.99
N GLN A 852 -58.50 29.14 -10.43
CA GLN A 852 -59.57 28.14 -10.39
C GLN A 852 -60.89 28.79 -10.83
N PRO A 853 -61.84 28.03 -11.38
CA PRO A 853 -63.17 28.53 -11.65
C PRO A 853 -63.88 28.95 -10.36
N GLU A 854 -64.77 29.94 -10.45
CA GLU A 854 -65.62 30.35 -9.32
C GLU A 854 -66.73 29.33 -9.06
N LEU A 855 -67.17 28.62 -10.10
CA LEU A 855 -68.09 27.49 -9.99
C LEU A 855 -67.39 26.28 -9.39
N THR A 856 -68.04 25.70 -8.38
CA THR A 856 -67.66 24.42 -7.77
C THR A 856 -68.54 23.29 -8.27
N GLY A 857 -68.16 22.04 -7.98
CA GLY A 857 -69.02 20.89 -8.28
C GLY A 857 -70.39 20.95 -7.61
N ASP A 858 -70.51 21.61 -6.46
CA ASP A 858 -71.80 21.79 -5.79
C ASP A 858 -72.66 22.87 -6.45
N ASP A 859 -72.05 23.89 -7.08
CA ASP A 859 -72.77 24.86 -7.91
C ASP A 859 -73.32 24.18 -9.17
N LEU A 860 -72.51 23.34 -9.85
CA LEU A 860 -72.98 22.56 -11.01
C LEU A 860 -74.16 21.65 -10.66
N ARG A 861 -74.14 21.06 -9.45
CA ARG A 861 -75.27 20.27 -8.92
C ARG A 861 -76.52 21.13 -8.70
N ARG A 862 -76.36 22.32 -8.12
CA ARG A 862 -77.46 23.28 -7.91
C ARG A 862 -78.03 23.80 -9.23
N MET A 863 -77.25 23.79 -10.31
CA MET A 863 -77.68 24.12 -11.67
C MET A 863 -78.43 22.99 -12.39
N GLY A 864 -78.65 21.84 -11.74
CA GLY A 864 -79.42 20.72 -12.30
C GLY A 864 -78.61 19.77 -13.20
N ILE A 865 -77.28 19.87 -13.20
CA ILE A 865 -76.41 19.02 -14.01
C ILE A 865 -76.21 17.67 -13.31
N ALA A 866 -76.30 16.56 -14.06
CA ALA A 866 -76.13 15.22 -13.50
C ALA A 866 -74.67 14.93 -13.14
N ARG A 867 -74.43 14.37 -11.94
CA ARG A 867 -73.08 13.98 -11.49
C ARG A 867 -72.47 12.93 -12.42
N GLY A 868 -71.28 13.18 -12.92
CA GLY A 868 -70.54 12.25 -13.79
C GLY A 868 -69.22 12.83 -14.31
N ALA A 869 -68.60 12.15 -15.27
CA ALA A 869 -67.34 12.59 -15.89
C ALA A 869 -67.40 14.01 -16.48
N ILE A 870 -68.61 14.46 -16.87
CA ILE A 870 -68.86 15.79 -17.42
C ILE A 870 -68.49 16.93 -16.45
N TYR A 871 -68.58 16.72 -15.13
CA TYR A 871 -68.18 17.73 -14.14
C TYR A 871 -66.70 18.08 -14.26
N ARG A 872 -65.86 17.06 -14.43
CA ARG A 872 -64.42 17.25 -14.59
C ARG A 872 -64.13 18.02 -15.88
N ASN A 873 -64.81 17.69 -16.97
CA ASN A 873 -64.64 18.35 -18.25
C ASN A 873 -65.08 19.82 -18.21
N ILE A 874 -66.21 20.13 -17.57
CA ILE A 874 -66.72 21.49 -17.40
C ILE A 874 -65.75 22.29 -16.53
N LEU A 875 -65.42 21.83 -15.32
CA LEU A 875 -64.51 22.55 -14.43
C LEU A 875 -63.12 22.74 -15.04
N HIS A 876 -62.63 21.77 -15.81
CA HIS A 876 -61.40 21.89 -16.58
C HIS A 876 -61.49 22.97 -17.65
N ALA A 877 -62.53 22.94 -18.50
CA ALA A 877 -62.73 23.94 -19.56
C ALA A 877 -62.88 25.36 -18.99
N LEU A 878 -63.60 25.52 -17.88
CA LEU A 878 -63.73 26.81 -17.19
C LEU A 878 -62.38 27.29 -16.64
N ARG A 879 -61.57 26.40 -16.06
CA ARG A 879 -60.22 26.75 -15.61
C ARG A 879 -59.35 27.21 -16.79
N MET A 880 -59.38 26.50 -17.92
CA MET A 880 -58.61 26.88 -19.12
C MET A 880 -59.05 28.24 -19.68
N GLY A 881 -60.35 28.49 -19.80
CA GLY A 881 -60.86 29.78 -20.28
C GLY A 881 -60.53 30.96 -19.36
N ARG A 882 -60.45 30.74 -18.03
CA ARG A 882 -59.96 31.78 -17.10
C ARG A 882 -58.46 32.02 -17.24
N LEU A 883 -57.67 30.96 -17.45
CA LEU A 883 -56.22 31.05 -17.64
C LEU A 883 -55.86 31.86 -18.89
N ASP A 884 -56.61 31.68 -19.97
CA ASP A 884 -56.39 32.38 -21.25
C ASP A 884 -57.01 33.78 -21.29
N GLY A 885 -57.70 34.20 -20.23
CA GLY A 885 -58.38 35.49 -20.18
C GLY A 885 -59.61 35.56 -21.10
N GLU A 886 -60.23 34.42 -21.43
CA GLU A 886 -61.48 34.34 -22.20
C GLU A 886 -62.71 34.40 -21.27
N ILE A 887 -62.53 34.05 -19.98
CA ILE A 887 -63.57 34.05 -18.94
C ILE A 887 -63.15 34.98 -17.80
N HIS A 888 -63.99 35.96 -17.47
CA HIS A 888 -63.73 36.98 -16.45
C HIS A 888 -64.75 37.02 -15.31
N SER A 889 -65.86 36.28 -15.41
CA SER A 889 -66.97 36.37 -14.44
C SER A 889 -67.71 35.06 -14.26
N ARG A 890 -68.29 34.86 -13.08
CA ARG A 890 -69.18 33.73 -12.77
C ARG A 890 -70.34 33.56 -13.77
N ALA A 891 -70.93 34.66 -14.25
CA ALA A 891 -72.04 34.59 -15.20
C ALA A 891 -71.63 33.96 -16.54
N GLN A 892 -70.39 34.21 -17.00
CA GLN A 892 -69.83 33.56 -18.18
C GLN A 892 -69.54 32.07 -17.93
N GLU A 893 -69.04 31.72 -16.74
CA GLU A 893 -68.86 30.31 -16.37
C GLU A 893 -70.18 29.54 -16.37
N GLU A 894 -71.26 30.13 -15.84
CA GLU A 894 -72.59 29.51 -15.82
C GLU A 894 -73.17 29.31 -17.22
N ALA A 895 -72.94 30.26 -18.14
CA ALA A 895 -73.36 30.16 -19.53
C ALA A 895 -72.62 29.04 -20.28
N ILE A 896 -71.30 28.95 -20.10
CA ILE A 896 -70.45 27.92 -20.72
C ILE A 896 -70.78 26.54 -20.16
N ALA A 897 -70.98 26.41 -18.84
CA ALA A 897 -71.38 25.15 -18.21
C ALA A 897 -72.71 24.64 -18.77
N LYS A 898 -73.72 25.52 -18.95
CA LYS A 898 -75.01 25.17 -19.55
C LYS A 898 -74.90 24.79 -21.03
N ALA A 899 -74.07 25.51 -21.80
CA ALA A 899 -73.83 25.22 -23.20
C ALA A 899 -73.16 23.85 -23.41
N MET A 900 -72.17 23.52 -22.58
CA MET A 900 -71.49 22.22 -22.62
C MET A 900 -72.43 21.06 -22.26
N THR A 901 -73.38 21.26 -21.35
CA THR A 901 -74.40 20.25 -21.02
C THR A 901 -75.51 20.12 -22.05
N ALA A 902 -75.72 21.10 -22.92
CA ALA A 902 -76.70 21.02 -24.01
C ALA A 902 -76.14 20.29 -25.25
N LEU A 903 -74.82 20.09 -25.32
CA LEU A 903 -74.09 19.41 -26.40
C LEU A 903 -73.80 17.92 -26.14
N THR A 904 -74.03 17.46 -24.91
CA THR A 904 -73.88 16.07 -24.43
C THR A 904 -75.22 15.51 -24.02
#